data_AF-A0A1M7LA80-F1
#
_entry.id   AF-A0A1M7LA80-F1
#
_cell.length_a   1.000
_cell.length_b   1.000
_cell.length_c   1.000
_cell.angle_alpha   90.00
_cell.angle_beta   90.00
_cell.angle_gamma   90.00
#
_symmetry.space_group_name_H-M   'P 1'
#
loop_
_entity.id
_entity.type
_entity.pdbx_description
1 polymer ?
#
loop_
_entity_poly.entity_id
_entity_poly.type
_entity_poly.pdbx_seq_one_letter_code
_entity_poly.pdbx_strand_id
1 'polypeptide(L)'
;MANPVWSGTAEPRFSPMIRHGLPATALALWCSLTPAAHAQDSDKPASGNDATAILQTWTQGLNALDGVTASFKAVKAGDLNRSASLQGGKISFNFSEVPWIAENGGTTMSRLSVTISFDEIDFGGLRESGGLIEADTIAIPGSLDFSMKVEPEPDAPKKISADGKEAPEAGGKPEADTGSPVVDDVPALNTEVRVLIPSTMDASYQDVLIEDFSIPAILPDKPEADSDTIATARQWLAAFRQVRVARAFVSEATSNSTGDSTGPASSVYNDMLMLDLKDGRIAEQAVSSFRVIQEATGENGETHRVDFNGGAATVRGLDIAPFAMLLGGPDEPGRTTLLDREELLDLTFSSEGTKGSIDSIMLEDLSLLDTSKANLVEIASRAEKGEELSEDDIGTAVLLDLGRFSLGRMEMNGLSADGEEGNAQLRRFLLKGLSGSGLAELSIDGLQVQAKDGTTEAPETNGGDAEATSSATGVFLDHAGLFRVGFPSAAALAVLGQVDEPTPSQIRDALPTVGKMILSALEVTVPDGTADGDTGSSGEDAAAKSTIRLNLAELLQGGFTDKIPTRSSFVIDGLSIPASQITDPGLSKILDDLGIEELEFNQSFAASWNPVTEDLSLSNLTVELRGGGKASLSLELGKIPAMIFTSPELAQVALAGAVIKSGRLRITGEELVSALLSDQAQETQLTEEQLADGFAEALRGEIGPLAGTNFGDDLIKGFRSFLTDPDELSVVLAPKTPVGVAELLALAVTAPSAIPDRLEAKVISGASK
;
A
#
# COMPACT_ATOMS: atom_id res chain seq x y z
N MET A 1 -25.07 -3.38 11.85
CA MET A 1 -23.86 -3.94 11.22
C MET A 1 -22.72 -3.71 12.19
N ALA A 2 -22.31 -4.76 12.91
CA ALA A 2 -21.23 -4.72 13.88
C ALA A 2 -19.90 -4.78 13.13
N ASN A 3 -19.02 -3.81 13.38
CA ASN A 3 -17.63 -3.81 12.92
C ASN A 3 -16.91 -5.03 13.53
N PRO A 4 -16.35 -5.95 12.74
CA PRO A 4 -15.23 -6.73 13.21
C PRO A 4 -14.04 -5.77 13.28
N VAL A 5 -13.75 -5.32 14.49
CA VAL A 5 -12.60 -4.50 14.81
C VAL A 5 -11.35 -5.38 14.68
N TRP A 6 -10.71 -5.34 13.51
CA TRP A 6 -9.31 -5.72 13.35
C TRP A 6 -8.44 -4.61 13.97
N SER A 7 -8.40 -4.52 15.30
CA SER A 7 -7.52 -3.58 16.04
C SER A 7 -6.30 -4.28 16.65
N GLY A 8 -5.87 -5.39 16.07
CA GLY A 8 -4.57 -6.00 16.36
C GLY A 8 -3.56 -5.57 15.31
N THR A 9 -2.93 -4.41 15.47
CA THR A 9 -1.74 -4.04 14.69
C THR A 9 -0.55 -4.91 15.12
N ALA A 10 -0.58 -6.19 14.75
CA ALA A 10 0.64 -6.92 14.49
C ALA A 10 1.14 -6.41 13.14
N GLU A 11 1.93 -5.33 13.15
CA GLU A 11 2.60 -4.87 11.93
C GLU A 11 3.35 -6.07 11.32
N PRO A 12 3.06 -6.49 10.07
CA PRO A 12 3.94 -7.39 9.35
C PRO A 12 5.24 -6.63 9.11
N ARG A 13 6.20 -6.78 10.03
CA ARG A 13 7.53 -6.20 9.89
C ARG A 13 8.18 -6.81 8.65
N PHE A 14 8.33 -6.00 7.60
CA PHE A 14 8.84 -6.43 6.31
C PHE A 14 10.27 -7.01 6.38
N SER A 15 10.44 -8.10 5.62
CA SER A 15 11.62 -8.93 5.30
C SER A 15 12.50 -9.46 6.47
N PRO A 16 12.27 -10.71 6.94
CA PRO A 16 13.17 -11.37 7.90
C PRO A 16 14.60 -11.57 7.35
N MET A 17 14.79 -11.51 6.02
CA MET A 17 16.12 -11.56 5.40
C MET A 17 17.03 -10.40 5.80
N ILE A 18 16.50 -9.19 6.01
CA ILE A 18 17.32 -8.02 6.38
C ILE A 18 17.77 -8.10 7.85
N ARG A 19 16.92 -8.68 8.74
CA ARG A 19 17.28 -8.90 10.14
C ARG A 19 18.26 -10.07 10.34
N HIS A 20 18.20 -11.10 9.50
CA HIS A 20 18.98 -12.33 9.68
C HIS A 20 20.07 -12.57 8.61
N GLY A 21 20.18 -11.71 7.59
CA GLY A 21 21.26 -11.65 6.58
C GLY A 21 22.63 -11.24 7.13
N LEU A 22 22.81 -11.37 8.44
CA LEU A 22 23.99 -11.00 9.21
C LEU A 22 25.20 -11.96 9.11
N PRO A 23 25.24 -13.17 8.51
CA PRO A 23 26.46 -13.99 8.64
C PRO A 23 27.69 -13.32 7.99
N ALA A 24 27.55 -12.72 6.81
CA ALA A 24 28.67 -12.02 6.16
C ALA A 24 29.00 -10.68 6.84
N THR A 25 27.99 -9.94 7.33
CA THR A 25 28.18 -8.64 7.99
C THR A 25 28.68 -8.80 9.42
N ALA A 26 28.25 -9.82 10.15
CA ALA A 26 28.73 -10.19 11.48
C ALA A 26 30.14 -10.79 11.38
N LEU A 27 30.45 -11.56 10.34
CA LEU A 27 31.82 -12.01 10.10
C LEU A 27 32.73 -10.88 9.57
N ALA A 28 32.20 -9.94 8.78
CA ALA A 28 32.91 -8.71 8.42
C ALA A 28 33.11 -7.81 9.65
N LEU A 29 32.12 -7.69 10.53
CA LEU A 29 32.20 -7.04 11.84
C LEU A 29 33.27 -7.70 12.71
N TRP A 30 33.31 -9.03 12.72
CA TRP A 30 34.27 -9.85 13.44
C TRP A 30 35.71 -9.68 12.91
N CYS A 31 35.90 -9.70 11.60
CA CYS A 31 37.18 -9.37 10.98
C CYS A 31 37.53 -7.88 11.16
N SER A 32 36.53 -7.01 11.32
CA SER A 32 36.66 -5.57 11.50
C SER A 32 36.91 -5.11 12.96
N LEU A 33 37.50 -5.96 13.80
CA LEU A 33 37.81 -5.59 15.19
C LEU A 33 39.31 -5.79 15.47
N THR A 34 40.16 -5.36 14.54
CA THR A 34 41.61 -5.25 14.75
C THR A 34 41.99 -3.91 15.40
N PRO A 35 42.84 -3.90 16.43
CA PRO A 35 43.55 -2.69 16.80
C PRO A 35 44.61 -2.35 15.75
N ALA A 36 44.76 -1.06 15.50
CA ALA A 36 45.97 -0.49 14.93
C ALA A 36 47.14 -0.71 15.89
N ALA A 37 47.84 -1.83 15.75
CA ALA A 37 49.06 -2.09 16.50
C ALA A 37 50.22 -2.51 15.61
N HIS A 38 50.36 -1.97 14.38
CA HIS A 38 51.62 -2.04 13.63
C HIS A 38 51.93 -0.71 12.93
N ALA A 39 52.70 0.14 13.64
CA ALA A 39 53.67 0.99 12.99
C ALA A 39 55.07 0.44 13.31
N GLN A 40 55.79 0.05 12.25
CA GLN A 40 57.25 -0.09 12.17
C GLN A 40 57.93 -1.28 12.91
N ASP A 41 58.15 -2.39 12.19
CA ASP A 41 59.51 -2.98 12.06
C ASP A 41 59.55 -4.04 10.93
N SER A 42 59.92 -3.64 9.71
CA SER A 42 59.84 -4.48 8.50
C SER A 42 61.06 -5.39 8.26
N ASP A 43 61.92 -5.63 9.26
CA ASP A 43 63.21 -6.34 9.06
C ASP A 43 63.28 -7.74 9.71
N LYS A 44 62.15 -8.37 10.05
CA LYS A 44 62.15 -9.73 10.63
C LYS A 44 62.17 -10.83 9.55
N PRO A 45 63.12 -11.79 9.58
CA PRO A 45 63.24 -12.81 8.54
C PRO A 45 62.08 -13.83 8.57
N ALA A 46 61.49 -14.05 7.39
CA ALA A 46 60.37 -14.95 7.11
C ALA A 46 60.77 -16.44 7.16
N SER A 47 60.86 -17.02 8.37
CA SER A 47 61.04 -18.46 8.56
C SER A 47 59.93 -19.14 9.35
N GLY A 48 58.72 -18.55 9.40
CA GLY A 48 57.50 -19.16 9.94
C GLY A 48 56.39 -19.16 8.90
N ASN A 49 55.33 -19.97 9.09
CA ASN A 49 54.13 -19.86 8.27
C ASN A 49 53.47 -18.50 8.55
N ASP A 50 53.58 -17.57 7.60
CA ASP A 50 53.10 -16.19 7.71
C ASP A 50 51.62 -16.11 8.15
N ALA A 51 50.77 -17.09 7.78
CA ALA A 51 49.37 -17.13 8.17
C ALA A 51 49.17 -17.29 9.69
N THR A 52 49.99 -18.11 10.36
CA THR A 52 49.90 -18.27 11.82
C THR A 52 50.30 -16.97 12.53
N ALA A 53 51.29 -16.23 12.01
CA ALA A 53 51.71 -14.95 12.56
C ALA A 53 50.61 -13.87 12.40
N ILE A 54 49.94 -13.84 11.25
CA ILE A 54 48.78 -12.97 11.00
C ILE A 54 47.69 -13.26 12.04
N LEU A 55 47.28 -14.52 12.21
CA LEU A 55 46.23 -14.89 13.18
C LEU A 55 46.64 -14.61 14.63
N GLN A 56 47.90 -14.84 15.01
CA GLN A 56 48.38 -14.51 16.36
C GLN A 56 48.35 -13.00 16.63
N THR A 57 48.74 -12.19 15.66
CA THR A 57 48.68 -10.73 15.76
C THR A 57 47.23 -10.27 15.87
N TRP A 58 46.35 -10.85 15.05
CA TRP A 58 44.91 -10.57 15.06
C TRP A 58 44.26 -10.91 16.42
N THR A 59 44.52 -12.11 16.96
CA THR A 59 43.97 -12.54 18.26
C THR A 59 44.52 -11.76 19.47
N GLN A 60 45.78 -11.34 19.43
CA GLN A 60 46.34 -10.39 20.41
C GLN A 60 45.65 -9.03 20.31
N GLY A 61 45.38 -8.62 19.07
CA GLY A 61 44.66 -7.41 18.78
C GLY A 61 43.28 -7.37 19.44
N LEU A 62 42.46 -8.41 19.21
CA LEU A 62 41.11 -8.49 19.80
C LEU A 62 41.11 -8.29 21.32
N ASN A 63 42.09 -8.86 22.04
CA ASN A 63 42.21 -8.72 23.49
C ASN A 63 42.71 -7.35 23.96
N ALA A 64 43.22 -6.52 23.06
CA ALA A 64 43.62 -5.15 23.36
C ALA A 64 42.45 -4.15 23.25
N LEU A 65 41.34 -4.56 22.65
CA LEU A 65 40.13 -3.74 22.58
C LEU A 65 39.41 -3.72 23.92
N ASP A 66 39.02 -2.52 24.35
CA ASP A 66 38.23 -2.36 25.58
C ASP A 66 36.86 -3.03 25.46
N GLY A 67 36.43 -3.70 26.52
CA GLY A 67 35.19 -4.49 26.54
C GLY A 67 35.24 -5.82 25.77
N VAL A 68 36.38 -6.18 25.15
CA VAL A 68 36.51 -7.42 24.36
C VAL A 68 37.38 -8.45 25.06
N THR A 69 36.91 -9.69 25.14
CA THR A 69 37.69 -10.84 25.62
C THR A 69 37.68 -11.95 24.58
N ALA A 70 38.85 -12.36 24.10
CA ALA A 70 39.00 -13.40 23.09
C ALA A 70 39.88 -14.54 23.62
N SER A 71 39.37 -15.78 23.56
CA SER A 71 40.06 -16.99 24.00
C SER A 71 40.03 -18.05 22.91
N PHE A 72 41.14 -18.77 22.73
CA PHE A 72 41.31 -19.80 21.72
C PHE A 72 42.10 -20.97 22.31
N LYS A 73 41.72 -22.21 21.98
CA LYS A 73 42.43 -23.42 22.44
C LYS A 73 43.80 -23.56 21.78
N ALA A 74 43.89 -23.27 20.47
CA ALA A 74 45.13 -23.33 19.71
C ALA A 74 45.04 -22.51 18.41
N VAL A 75 46.19 -22.03 17.94
CA VAL A 75 46.40 -21.58 16.56
C VAL A 75 47.34 -22.59 15.91
N LYS A 76 46.91 -23.28 14.85
CA LYS A 76 47.72 -24.30 14.15
C LYS A 76 48.10 -23.82 12.77
N ALA A 77 49.32 -24.15 12.34
CA ALA A 77 49.69 -24.05 10.93
C ALA A 77 48.92 -25.14 10.16
N GLY A 78 48.34 -24.79 9.02
CA GLY A 78 47.70 -25.75 8.13
C GLY A 78 48.70 -26.46 7.22
N ASP A 79 48.20 -27.43 6.46
CA ASP A 79 49.02 -28.31 5.60
C ASP A 79 49.52 -27.62 4.31
N LEU A 80 48.98 -26.45 3.99
CA LEU A 80 49.33 -25.66 2.81
C LEU A 80 50.13 -24.42 3.22
N ASN A 81 50.96 -23.94 2.29
CA ASN A 81 51.60 -22.65 2.49
C ASN A 81 50.51 -21.57 2.60
N ARG A 82 50.59 -20.70 3.62
CA ARG A 82 49.57 -19.68 3.95
C ARG A 82 48.22 -20.23 4.40
N SER A 83 48.15 -21.45 4.93
CA SER A 83 46.97 -21.90 5.67
C SER A 83 47.23 -21.98 7.18
N ALA A 84 46.19 -21.70 7.97
CA ALA A 84 46.23 -21.80 9.42
C ALA A 84 44.80 -22.01 9.96
N SER A 85 44.68 -22.61 11.15
CA SER A 85 43.38 -22.81 11.80
C SER A 85 43.34 -22.26 13.24
N LEU A 86 42.17 -21.76 13.64
CA LEU A 86 41.85 -21.39 15.01
C LEU A 86 40.94 -22.45 15.61
N GLN A 87 41.29 -23.01 16.77
CA GLN A 87 40.49 -24.06 17.43
C GLN A 87 39.88 -23.59 18.74
N GLY A 88 38.63 -23.98 19.00
CA GLY A 88 37.88 -23.75 20.23
C GLY A 88 37.85 -22.29 20.63
N GLY A 89 37.36 -21.42 19.74
CA GLY A 89 37.34 -19.98 19.92
C GLY A 89 36.10 -19.53 20.68
N LYS A 90 36.29 -18.56 21.58
CA LYS A 90 35.20 -17.80 22.20
C LYS A 90 35.61 -16.33 22.33
N ILE A 91 34.80 -15.45 21.78
CA ILE A 91 35.00 -13.99 21.80
C ILE A 91 33.77 -13.35 22.39
N SER A 92 33.93 -12.51 23.42
CA SER A 92 32.83 -11.82 24.07
C SER A 92 33.08 -10.31 24.06
N PHE A 93 32.08 -9.56 23.63
CA PHE A 93 32.02 -8.11 23.62
C PHE A 93 31.04 -7.68 24.70
N ASN A 94 31.48 -6.82 25.61
CA ASN A 94 30.66 -6.29 26.70
C ASN A 94 30.63 -4.77 26.59
N PHE A 95 29.46 -4.24 26.23
CA PHE A 95 29.20 -2.81 26.17
C PHE A 95 28.41 -2.41 27.41
N SER A 96 29.03 -1.60 28.27
CA SER A 96 28.46 -1.21 29.56
C SER A 96 27.37 -0.13 29.47
N GLU A 97 27.34 0.64 28.38
CA GLU A 97 26.48 1.82 28.22
C GLU A 97 26.00 1.91 26.76
N VAL A 98 24.98 1.12 26.41
CA VAL A 98 24.30 1.30 25.12
C VAL A 98 23.06 2.17 25.36
N PRO A 99 23.04 3.42 24.85
CA PRO A 99 21.86 4.25 24.93
C PRO A 99 20.75 3.61 24.11
N TRP A 100 19.63 3.32 24.77
CA TRP A 100 18.42 2.83 24.15
C TRP A 100 17.33 3.89 24.24
N ILE A 101 16.75 4.26 23.11
CA ILE A 101 15.64 5.21 23.08
C ILE A 101 14.36 4.44 23.41
N ALA A 102 13.79 4.70 24.59
CA ALA A 102 12.48 4.19 24.96
C ALA A 102 11.38 4.83 24.11
N GLU A 103 10.21 4.19 24.02
CA GLU A 103 9.08 4.65 23.20
C GLU A 103 8.61 6.07 23.57
N ASN A 104 8.89 6.55 24.77
CA ASN A 104 8.60 7.91 25.23
C ASN A 104 9.71 8.93 24.93
N GLY A 105 10.72 8.57 24.12
CA GLY A 105 11.88 9.41 23.81
C GLY A 105 12.93 9.48 24.92
N GLY A 106 12.72 8.83 26.08
CA GLY A 106 13.70 8.75 27.15
C GLY A 106 14.86 7.82 26.79
N THR A 107 16.09 8.18 27.12
CA THR A 107 17.25 7.30 26.90
C THR A 107 17.50 6.45 28.15
N THR A 108 17.39 5.13 28.03
CA THR A 108 17.78 4.18 29.09
C THR A 108 19.10 3.52 28.71
N MET A 109 20.02 3.36 29.67
CA MET A 109 21.23 2.59 29.44
C MET A 109 20.96 1.10 29.61
N SER A 110 21.42 0.31 28.64
CA SER A 110 21.39 -1.15 28.72
C SER A 110 22.80 -1.72 28.60
N ARG A 111 23.03 -2.87 29.24
CA ARG A 111 24.23 -3.66 29.00
C ARG A 111 23.98 -4.60 27.84
N LEU A 112 24.83 -4.49 26.82
CA LEU A 112 24.82 -5.39 25.67
C LEU A 112 26.02 -6.31 25.78
N SER A 113 25.77 -7.61 25.85
CA SER A 113 26.80 -8.64 25.78
C SER A 113 26.61 -9.44 24.50
N VAL A 114 27.62 -9.50 23.65
CA VAL A 114 27.64 -10.34 22.43
C VAL A 114 28.74 -11.38 22.60
N THR A 115 28.42 -12.65 22.44
CA THR A 115 29.39 -13.76 22.48
C THR A 115 29.37 -14.50 21.16
N ILE A 116 30.55 -14.78 20.61
CA ILE A 116 30.77 -15.58 19.40
C ILE A 116 31.58 -16.81 19.81
N SER A 117 31.16 -18.01 19.44
CA SER A 117 31.89 -19.25 19.68
C SER A 117 31.93 -20.17 18.47
N PHE A 118 33.02 -20.93 18.34
CA PHE A 118 33.23 -21.87 17.24
C PHE A 118 34.20 -22.98 17.64
N ASP A 119 34.07 -24.15 17.00
CA ASP A 119 34.97 -25.29 17.22
C ASP A 119 36.28 -25.17 16.43
N GLU A 120 36.21 -24.78 15.16
CA GLU A 120 37.37 -24.61 14.30
C GLU A 120 37.08 -23.59 13.18
N ILE A 121 38.06 -22.76 12.83
CA ILE A 121 38.04 -21.92 11.63
C ILE A 121 39.32 -22.16 10.85
N ASP A 122 39.17 -22.64 9.62
CA ASP A 122 40.24 -22.93 8.69
C ASP A 122 40.40 -21.80 7.67
N PHE A 123 41.59 -21.19 7.64
CA PHE A 123 41.97 -20.17 6.68
C PHE A 123 42.88 -20.76 5.62
N GLY A 124 42.55 -20.57 4.34
CA GLY A 124 43.37 -20.91 3.18
C GLY A 124 43.86 -19.66 2.46
N GLY A 125 45.14 -19.61 2.10
CA GLY A 125 45.71 -18.51 1.32
C GLY A 125 45.85 -17.17 2.05
N LEU A 126 45.80 -17.19 3.40
CA LEU A 126 45.80 -16.00 4.25
C LEU A 126 47.07 -15.16 4.05
N ARG A 127 46.89 -13.88 3.75
CA ARG A 127 47.99 -12.93 3.51
C ARG A 127 47.55 -11.50 3.79
N GLU A 128 48.52 -10.66 4.09
CA GLU A 128 48.34 -9.21 4.13
C GLU A 128 48.97 -8.60 2.88
N SER A 129 48.19 -7.85 2.10
CA SER A 129 48.66 -7.24 0.85
C SER A 129 47.95 -5.92 0.60
N GLY A 130 48.71 -4.85 0.37
CA GLY A 130 48.15 -3.54 0.01
C GLY A 130 47.26 -2.92 1.09
N GLY A 131 47.48 -3.24 2.37
CA GLY A 131 46.63 -2.78 3.48
C GLY A 131 45.32 -3.55 3.61
N LEU A 132 45.20 -4.71 2.96
CA LEU A 132 44.07 -5.62 3.06
C LEU A 132 44.53 -6.95 3.68
N ILE A 133 43.67 -7.55 4.50
CA ILE A 133 43.78 -8.96 4.90
C ILE A 133 42.95 -9.76 3.91
N GLU A 134 43.60 -10.68 3.21
CA GLU A 134 42.98 -11.52 2.17
C GLU A 134 43.07 -13.00 2.56
N ALA A 135 42.01 -13.76 2.28
CA ALA A 135 41.99 -15.22 2.37
C ALA A 135 41.30 -15.80 1.14
N ASP A 136 41.90 -16.81 0.53
CA ASP A 136 41.30 -17.50 -0.62
C ASP A 136 40.07 -18.30 -0.16
N THR A 137 40.14 -18.90 1.03
CA THR A 137 39.00 -19.59 1.66
C THR A 137 38.98 -19.38 3.17
N ILE A 138 37.79 -19.25 3.76
CA ILE A 138 37.53 -19.35 5.19
C ILE A 138 36.44 -20.41 5.37
N ALA A 139 36.74 -21.50 6.09
CA ALA A 139 35.80 -22.56 6.36
C ALA A 139 35.61 -22.74 7.87
N ILE A 140 34.36 -22.86 8.31
CA ILE A 140 33.98 -23.09 9.70
C ILE A 140 33.16 -24.38 9.73
N PRO A 141 33.81 -25.56 9.83
CA PRO A 141 33.10 -26.82 9.92
C PRO A 141 32.33 -26.90 11.25
N GLY A 142 31.08 -27.36 11.20
CA GLY A 142 30.20 -27.38 12.38
C GLY A 142 29.57 -26.02 12.65
N SER A 143 29.47 -25.61 13.92
CA SER A 143 28.72 -24.42 14.32
C SER A 143 29.59 -23.17 14.53
N LEU A 144 29.08 -22.04 14.05
CA LEU A 144 29.44 -20.69 14.48
C LEU A 144 28.25 -20.11 15.26
N ASP A 145 28.40 -20.02 16.58
CA ASP A 145 27.33 -19.61 17.48
C ASP A 145 27.50 -18.15 17.92
N PHE A 146 26.41 -17.39 17.89
CA PHE A 146 26.30 -16.02 18.35
C PHE A 146 25.26 -15.96 19.47
N SER A 147 25.57 -15.29 20.57
CA SER A 147 24.64 -15.06 21.68
C SER A 147 24.68 -13.61 22.09
N MET A 148 23.57 -12.91 21.90
CA MET A 148 23.36 -11.54 22.30
C MET A 148 22.45 -11.50 23.52
N LYS A 149 22.86 -10.77 24.55
CA LYS A 149 22.09 -10.53 25.76
C LYS A 149 21.98 -9.04 26.01
N VAL A 150 20.76 -8.55 26.12
CA VAL A 150 20.47 -7.18 26.55
C VAL A 150 19.92 -7.25 27.96
N GLU A 151 20.66 -6.70 28.92
CA GLU A 151 20.22 -6.57 30.30
C GLU A 151 19.92 -5.09 30.60
N PRO A 152 18.70 -4.77 31.09
CA PRO A 152 18.45 -3.45 31.63
C PRO A 152 19.38 -3.20 32.81
N GLU A 153 19.77 -1.94 33.02
CA GLU A 153 20.61 -1.60 34.16
C GLU A 153 19.89 -1.97 35.48
N PRO A 154 20.56 -2.64 36.44
CA PRO A 154 19.92 -3.18 37.64
C PRO A 154 19.20 -2.15 38.50
N ASP A 155 19.61 -0.88 38.40
CA ASP A 155 19.06 0.25 39.15
C ASP A 155 18.08 1.11 38.33
N ALA A 156 17.71 0.68 37.10
CA ALA A 156 16.70 1.38 36.32
C ALA A 156 15.37 1.42 37.09
N PRO A 157 14.73 2.60 37.23
CA PRO A 157 13.50 2.75 38.01
C PRO A 157 12.40 1.83 37.47
N LYS A 158 11.90 0.92 38.33
CA LYS A 158 10.99 -0.15 37.92
C LYS A 158 9.58 0.32 37.51
N LYS A 159 9.20 1.55 37.84
CA LYS A 159 7.96 2.21 37.40
C LYS A 159 8.15 3.72 37.49
N ILE A 160 8.02 4.41 36.36
CA ILE A 160 7.79 5.86 36.32
C ILE A 160 6.35 6.01 35.85
N SER A 161 5.45 6.57 36.67
CA SER A 161 4.14 6.96 36.14
C SER A 161 4.31 8.17 35.22
N ALA A 162 3.40 8.34 34.26
CA ALA A 162 3.48 9.40 33.25
C ALA A 162 3.59 10.83 33.85
N ASP A 163 3.21 11.03 35.12
CA ASP A 163 3.33 12.29 35.86
C ASP A 163 4.64 12.46 36.65
N GLY A 164 5.61 11.57 36.48
CA GLY A 164 6.96 11.68 37.07
C GLY A 164 7.01 11.51 38.59
N LYS A 165 5.93 11.03 39.20
CA LYS A 165 5.87 10.71 40.63
C LYS A 165 6.11 9.21 40.82
N GLU A 166 6.82 8.84 41.88
CA GLU A 166 6.83 7.43 42.31
C GLU A 166 5.37 7.01 42.57
N ALA A 167 4.91 5.98 41.84
CA ALA A 167 3.59 5.42 42.05
C ALA A 167 3.46 5.04 43.53
N PRO A 168 2.48 5.58 44.28
CA PRO A 168 2.35 5.29 45.70
C PRO A 168 2.18 3.78 45.90
N GLU A 169 2.89 3.22 46.89
CA GLU A 169 2.78 1.82 47.24
C GLU A 169 1.30 1.44 47.43
N ALA A 170 0.86 0.43 46.68
CA ALA A 170 -0.54 0.00 46.59
C ALA A 170 -1.08 -0.46 47.95
N GLY A 171 -1.66 0.48 48.70
CA GLY A 171 -2.30 0.22 50.00
C GLY A 171 -3.68 0.88 50.20
N GLY A 172 -4.19 1.65 49.23
CA GLY A 172 -5.46 2.35 49.34
C GLY A 172 -6.55 1.75 48.45
N LYS A 173 -7.64 1.25 49.06
CA LYS A 173 -8.89 0.92 48.37
C LYS A 173 -9.48 2.22 47.78
N PRO A 174 -9.89 2.27 46.51
CA PRO A 174 -10.53 3.45 45.95
C PRO A 174 -11.94 3.62 46.53
N GLU A 175 -12.21 4.76 47.17
CA GLU A 175 -13.57 5.23 47.46
C GLU A 175 -14.21 5.70 46.16
N ALA A 176 -15.40 5.19 45.87
CA ALA A 176 -16.21 5.58 44.72
C ALA A 176 -16.79 6.98 44.98
N ASP A 177 -16.33 7.97 44.23
CA ASP A 177 -16.97 9.29 44.16
C ASP A 177 -17.94 9.33 42.98
N THR A 178 -19.17 9.73 43.26
CA THR A 178 -20.29 9.81 42.33
C THR A 178 -20.63 11.29 42.09
N GLY A 179 -20.23 11.85 40.95
CA GLY A 179 -20.58 13.24 40.64
C GLY A 179 -20.16 13.77 39.28
N SER A 180 -21.09 13.69 38.33
CA SER A 180 -21.25 14.52 37.10
C SER A 180 -20.48 14.12 35.82
N PRO A 181 -21.16 14.08 34.65
CA PRO A 181 -20.53 13.84 33.36
C PRO A 181 -19.99 15.15 32.77
N VAL A 182 -18.67 15.27 32.67
CA VAL A 182 -18.00 16.24 31.80
C VAL A 182 -17.54 15.48 30.57
N VAL A 183 -17.99 15.92 29.39
CA VAL A 183 -17.55 15.40 28.10
C VAL A 183 -16.29 16.17 27.71
N ASP A 184 -15.12 15.71 28.19
CA ASP A 184 -13.78 16.19 27.80
C ASP A 184 -12.78 15.03 27.60
N ASP A 185 -13.26 13.79 27.42
CA ASP A 185 -12.40 12.61 27.22
C ASP A 185 -12.06 12.41 25.73
N VAL A 186 -11.05 13.14 25.24
CA VAL A 186 -10.08 12.45 24.38
C VAL A 186 -9.34 11.52 25.33
N PRO A 187 -9.35 10.18 25.12
CA PRO A 187 -8.61 9.29 26.00
C PRO A 187 -7.15 9.74 25.98
N ALA A 188 -6.67 10.26 27.11
CA ALA A 188 -5.25 10.50 27.28
C ALA A 188 -4.58 9.18 26.94
N LEU A 189 -3.71 9.19 25.91
CA LEU A 189 -2.85 8.08 25.56
C LEU A 189 -2.07 7.73 26.82
N ASN A 190 -2.60 6.78 27.58
CA ASN A 190 -2.00 6.27 28.79
C ASN A 190 -0.85 5.38 28.32
N THR A 191 0.24 6.03 27.94
CA THR A 191 1.50 5.41 27.54
C THR A 191 2.09 4.85 28.82
N GLU A 192 1.62 3.66 29.22
CA GLU A 192 2.29 2.90 30.25
C GLU A 192 3.73 2.68 29.81
N VAL A 193 4.66 3.21 30.61
CA VAL A 193 6.09 3.06 30.38
C VAL A 193 6.41 1.57 30.50
N ARG A 194 6.61 0.91 29.36
CA ARG A 194 7.06 -0.49 29.31
C ARG A 194 8.52 -0.54 29.75
N VAL A 195 8.76 -1.21 30.87
CA VAL A 195 10.12 -1.47 31.38
C VAL A 195 10.81 -2.41 30.41
N LEU A 196 12.04 -2.11 30.00
CA LEU A 196 12.84 -3.07 29.22
C LEU A 196 12.98 -4.38 29.99
N ILE A 197 12.39 -5.46 29.48
CA ILE A 197 12.66 -6.81 29.98
C ILE A 197 13.95 -7.33 29.34
N PRO A 198 14.78 -8.08 30.10
CA PRO A 198 15.94 -8.75 29.56
C PRO A 198 15.59 -9.56 28.31
N SER A 199 16.38 -9.38 27.24
CA SER A 199 16.21 -10.15 26.01
C SER A 199 17.47 -10.93 25.67
N THR A 200 17.28 -12.13 25.14
CA THR A 200 18.36 -12.93 24.57
C THR A 200 18.07 -13.22 23.10
N MET A 201 19.11 -13.25 22.29
CA MET A 201 19.07 -13.72 20.93
C MET A 201 20.27 -14.64 20.70
N ASP A 202 20.00 -15.91 20.44
CA ASP A 202 20.99 -16.93 20.17
C ASP A 202 20.86 -17.35 18.70
N ALA A 203 21.92 -17.24 17.91
CA ALA A 203 21.97 -17.68 16.52
C ALA A 203 23.09 -18.70 16.31
N SER A 204 22.91 -19.66 15.41
CA SER A 204 23.91 -20.67 15.07
C SER A 204 23.97 -20.85 13.56
N TYR A 205 25.16 -20.83 12.98
CA TYR A 205 25.40 -21.00 11.54
C TYR A 205 26.23 -22.26 11.31
N GLN A 206 25.72 -23.17 10.48
CA GLN A 206 26.35 -24.46 10.19
C GLN A 206 27.14 -24.42 8.88
N ASP A 207 28.32 -25.05 8.90
CA ASP A 207 29.19 -25.26 7.74
C ASP A 207 29.44 -24.00 6.91
N VAL A 208 29.93 -22.94 7.56
CA VAL A 208 30.18 -21.66 6.89
C VAL A 208 31.37 -21.80 5.94
N LEU A 209 31.21 -21.38 4.69
CA LEU A 209 32.27 -21.31 3.68
C LEU A 209 32.30 -19.93 3.05
N ILE A 210 33.47 -19.30 3.00
CA ILE A 210 33.68 -18.02 2.32
C ILE A 210 34.87 -18.16 1.36
N GLU A 211 34.68 -17.70 0.13
CA GLU A 211 35.67 -17.77 -0.96
C GLU A 211 36.05 -16.34 -1.39
N ASP A 212 37.35 -16.14 -1.61
CA ASP A 212 37.99 -14.87 -1.99
C ASP A 212 37.58 -13.69 -1.08
N PHE A 213 37.85 -13.83 0.22
CA PHE A 213 37.59 -12.82 1.23
C PHE A 213 38.71 -11.77 1.26
N SER A 214 38.33 -10.49 1.34
CA SER A 214 39.25 -9.38 1.60
C SER A 214 38.59 -8.32 2.48
N ILE A 215 39.34 -7.78 3.44
CA ILE A 215 38.90 -6.69 4.33
C ILE A 215 40.06 -5.70 4.56
N PRO A 216 39.80 -4.40 4.86
CA PRO A 216 40.84 -3.51 5.34
C PRO A 216 41.59 -4.08 6.55
N ALA A 217 42.92 -4.03 6.50
CA ALA A 217 43.77 -4.40 7.62
C ALA A 217 43.64 -3.40 8.78
N ILE A 218 43.34 -2.15 8.45
CA ILE A 218 43.08 -1.05 9.38
C ILE A 218 41.64 -0.59 9.18
N LEU A 219 40.93 -0.47 10.28
CA LEU A 219 39.54 -0.06 10.29
C LEU A 219 39.44 1.34 10.89
N PRO A 220 38.29 2.01 10.73
CA PRO A 220 38.08 3.29 11.39
C PRO A 220 38.33 3.16 12.90
N ASP A 221 39.06 4.12 13.46
CA ASP A 221 39.25 4.19 14.90
C ASP A 221 37.91 4.27 15.62
N LYS A 222 37.89 3.84 16.89
CA LYS A 222 36.71 4.03 17.74
C LYS A 222 36.32 5.51 17.67
N PRO A 223 35.03 5.83 17.39
CA PRO A 223 34.57 7.20 17.46
C PRO A 223 34.96 7.83 18.79
N GLU A 224 35.54 9.04 18.75
CA GLU A 224 35.68 9.84 19.96
C GLU A 224 34.29 10.04 20.57
N ALA A 225 34.20 10.10 21.91
CA ALA A 225 32.90 10.19 22.61
C ALA A 225 32.03 11.37 22.14
N ASP A 226 32.66 12.41 21.60
CA ASP A 226 32.00 13.63 21.10
C ASP A 226 31.85 13.65 19.56
N SER A 227 32.15 12.55 18.87
CA SER A 227 32.08 12.51 17.40
C SER A 227 30.64 12.39 16.90
N ASP A 228 30.34 13.13 15.83
CA ASP A 228 29.08 13.08 15.08
C ASP A 228 28.77 11.62 14.66
N THR A 229 27.66 11.06 15.15
CA THR A 229 27.24 9.68 14.88
C THR A 229 27.15 9.41 13.37
N ILE A 230 26.73 10.41 12.59
CA ILE A 230 26.62 10.32 11.12
C ILE A 230 28.01 10.30 10.48
N ALA A 231 28.97 11.07 11.00
CA ALA A 231 30.36 11.01 10.53
C ALA A 231 30.97 9.63 10.78
N THR A 232 30.72 9.05 11.95
CA THR A 232 31.14 7.69 12.29
C THR A 232 30.51 6.66 11.36
N ALA A 233 29.20 6.71 11.14
CA ALA A 233 28.50 5.82 10.21
C ALA A 233 29.10 5.91 8.79
N ARG A 234 29.43 7.11 8.31
CA ARG A 234 30.10 7.30 7.00
C ARG A 234 31.47 6.66 6.93
N GLN A 235 32.29 6.76 7.98
CA GLN A 235 33.60 6.10 8.01
C GLN A 235 33.48 4.58 7.95
N TRP A 236 32.53 4.01 8.70
CA TRP A 236 32.25 2.58 8.67
C TRP A 236 31.72 2.10 7.32
N LEU A 237 30.82 2.86 6.68
CA LEU A 237 30.36 2.55 5.32
C LEU A 237 31.52 2.59 4.31
N ALA A 238 32.43 3.57 4.43
CA ALA A 238 33.61 3.65 3.57
C ALA A 238 34.57 2.45 3.77
N ALA A 239 34.71 1.96 5.00
CA ALA A 239 35.47 0.74 5.28
C ALA A 239 34.78 -0.51 4.74
N PHE A 240 33.46 -0.63 4.93
CA PHE A 240 32.68 -1.77 4.44
C PHE A 240 32.74 -1.91 2.92
N ARG A 241 32.82 -0.80 2.17
CA ARG A 241 32.98 -0.84 0.71
C ARG A 241 34.28 -1.50 0.24
N GLN A 242 35.30 -1.56 1.10
CA GLN A 242 36.54 -2.25 0.78
C GLN A 242 36.46 -3.76 1.02
N VAL A 243 35.39 -4.24 1.67
CA VAL A 243 35.13 -5.67 1.84
C VAL A 243 34.85 -6.30 0.48
N ARG A 244 35.48 -7.44 0.23
CA ARG A 244 35.21 -8.27 -0.94
C ARG A 244 34.96 -9.70 -0.53
N VAL A 245 33.96 -10.31 -1.14
CA VAL A 245 33.64 -11.74 -1.00
C VAL A 245 33.14 -12.22 -2.35
N ALA A 246 33.83 -13.19 -2.97
CA ALA A 246 33.31 -13.78 -4.20
C ALA A 246 32.08 -14.65 -3.91
N ARG A 247 32.13 -15.42 -2.82
CA ARG A 247 31.02 -16.27 -2.39
C ARG A 247 31.05 -16.52 -0.89
N ALA A 248 29.89 -16.50 -0.25
CA ALA A 248 29.69 -17.01 1.11
C ALA A 248 28.51 -17.97 1.12
N PHE A 249 28.63 -19.07 1.87
CA PHE A 249 27.63 -20.11 1.98
C PHE A 249 27.47 -20.56 3.44
N VAL A 250 26.23 -20.83 3.85
CA VAL A 250 25.88 -21.45 5.14
C VAL A 250 24.85 -22.54 4.87
N SER A 251 25.05 -23.75 5.38
CA SER A 251 24.13 -24.86 5.14
C SER A 251 22.81 -24.69 5.89
N GLU A 252 22.89 -24.27 7.15
CA GLU A 252 21.74 -23.98 8.01
C GLU A 252 22.06 -22.82 8.95
N ALA A 253 21.14 -21.89 9.11
CA ALA A 253 21.19 -20.88 10.16
C ALA A 253 19.95 -20.96 11.03
N THR A 254 20.15 -21.05 12.35
CA THR A 254 19.07 -21.01 13.34
C THR A 254 19.18 -19.76 14.18
N SER A 255 18.06 -19.21 14.62
CA SER A 255 18.03 -18.11 15.57
C SER A 255 16.84 -18.25 16.52
N ASN A 256 17.10 -18.20 17.82
CA ASN A 256 16.12 -18.19 18.88
C ASN A 256 16.21 -16.86 19.62
N SER A 257 15.07 -16.25 19.91
CA SER A 257 15.02 -15.01 20.67
C SER A 257 13.96 -15.08 21.76
N THR A 258 14.24 -14.43 22.89
CA THR A 258 13.30 -14.22 23.99
C THR A 258 13.22 -12.73 24.29
N GLY A 259 12.02 -12.15 24.39
CA GLY A 259 11.82 -10.71 24.58
C GLY A 259 10.35 -10.29 24.73
N ASP A 260 10.13 -9.14 25.37
CA ASP A 260 8.90 -8.77 26.10
C ASP A 260 7.59 -8.65 25.30
N SER A 261 7.62 -8.15 24.06
CA SER A 261 6.35 -7.75 23.43
C SER A 261 5.77 -8.77 22.45
N THR A 262 6.60 -9.69 21.95
CA THR A 262 6.20 -10.60 20.87
C THR A 262 6.37 -12.07 21.21
N GLY A 263 6.66 -12.36 22.48
CA GLY A 263 7.01 -13.68 22.99
C GLY A 263 8.24 -14.31 22.33
N PRO A 264 8.56 -15.56 22.66
CA PRO A 264 9.69 -16.27 22.06
C PRO A 264 9.48 -16.47 20.56
N ALA A 265 10.54 -16.30 19.80
CA ALA A 265 10.56 -16.57 18.37
C ALA A 265 11.75 -17.44 18.00
N SER A 266 11.52 -18.41 17.12
CA SER A 266 12.56 -19.27 16.54
C SER A 266 12.51 -19.18 15.02
N SER A 267 13.67 -19.23 14.39
CA SER A 267 13.80 -19.17 12.94
C SER A 267 14.87 -20.14 12.45
N VAL A 268 14.64 -20.74 11.29
CA VAL A 268 15.56 -21.64 10.58
C VAL A 268 15.63 -21.21 9.13
N TYR A 269 16.84 -21.09 8.59
CA TYR A 269 17.13 -20.76 7.20
C TYR A 269 18.04 -21.83 6.61
N ASN A 270 17.72 -22.32 5.42
CA ASN A 270 18.52 -23.36 4.74
C ASN A 270 19.24 -22.80 3.51
N ASP A 271 20.45 -23.29 3.27
CA ASP A 271 21.30 -22.98 2.12
C ASP A 271 21.41 -21.47 1.84
N MET A 272 21.89 -20.72 2.82
CA MET A 272 22.14 -19.28 2.63
C MET A 272 23.34 -19.09 1.69
N LEU A 273 23.18 -18.25 0.68
CA LEU A 273 24.20 -17.93 -0.31
C LEU A 273 24.33 -16.42 -0.45
N MET A 274 25.57 -15.93 -0.54
CA MET A 274 25.88 -14.56 -0.97
C MET A 274 26.93 -14.63 -2.07
N LEU A 275 26.75 -13.85 -3.14
CA LEU A 275 27.64 -13.81 -4.30
C LEU A 275 28.13 -12.38 -4.58
N ASP A 276 29.42 -12.27 -4.87
CA ASP A 276 30.08 -11.09 -5.43
C ASP A 276 29.80 -9.80 -4.65
N LEU A 277 30.09 -9.81 -3.34
CA LEU A 277 30.18 -8.58 -2.54
C LEU A 277 31.46 -7.85 -2.95
N LYS A 278 31.34 -6.64 -3.49
CA LYS A 278 32.47 -5.76 -3.79
C LYS A 278 31.99 -4.31 -3.86
N ASP A 279 32.80 -3.38 -3.38
CA ASP A 279 32.50 -1.94 -3.45
C ASP A 279 31.11 -1.58 -2.89
N GLY A 280 30.72 -2.26 -1.80
CA GLY A 280 29.41 -2.08 -1.15
C GLY A 280 28.21 -2.63 -1.91
N ARG A 281 28.42 -3.30 -3.04
CA ARG A 281 27.37 -3.97 -3.82
C ARG A 281 27.45 -5.47 -3.64
N ILE A 282 26.29 -6.10 -3.49
CA ILE A 282 26.10 -7.54 -3.44
C ILE A 282 25.32 -7.94 -4.70
N ALA A 283 25.89 -8.81 -5.52
CA ALA A 283 25.23 -9.22 -6.76
C ALA A 283 23.99 -10.07 -6.48
N GLU A 284 24.09 -11.02 -5.55
CA GLU A 284 22.97 -11.88 -5.15
C GLU A 284 23.11 -12.34 -3.70
N GLN A 285 22.00 -12.38 -2.97
CA GLN A 285 21.81 -13.15 -1.75
C GLN A 285 20.62 -14.08 -1.94
N ALA A 286 20.70 -15.31 -1.46
CA ALA A 286 19.63 -16.28 -1.58
C ALA A 286 19.52 -17.16 -0.35
N VAL A 287 18.32 -17.67 -0.09
CA VAL A 287 18.01 -18.71 0.88
C VAL A 287 17.07 -19.71 0.19
N SER A 288 17.28 -21.01 0.37
CA SER A 288 16.45 -22.02 -0.32
C SER A 288 15.08 -22.19 0.33
N SER A 289 15.00 -22.06 1.65
CA SER A 289 13.78 -22.09 2.45
C SER A 289 14.00 -21.47 3.83
N PHE A 290 12.92 -21.00 4.45
CA PHE A 290 12.95 -20.57 5.83
C PHE A 290 11.67 -20.95 6.59
N ARG A 291 11.79 -21.05 7.91
CA ARG A 291 10.66 -21.23 8.83
C ARG A 291 10.83 -20.30 10.02
N VAL A 292 9.78 -19.60 10.40
CA VAL A 292 9.72 -18.73 11.57
C VAL A 292 8.52 -19.15 12.42
N ILE A 293 8.75 -19.48 13.68
CA ILE A 293 7.70 -19.75 14.67
C ILE A 293 7.74 -18.60 15.67
N GLN A 294 6.59 -17.97 15.86
CA GLN A 294 6.39 -16.90 16.83
C GLN A 294 5.28 -17.28 17.79
N GLU A 295 5.52 -17.11 19.08
CA GLU A 295 4.48 -17.25 20.11
C GLU A 295 4.04 -15.86 20.56
N ALA A 296 2.82 -15.44 20.20
CA ALA A 296 2.26 -14.16 20.60
C ALA A 296 1.28 -14.35 21.76
N THR A 297 1.42 -13.56 22.82
CA THR A 297 0.44 -13.54 23.92
C THR A 297 -0.66 -12.53 23.59
N GLY A 298 -1.90 -12.99 23.46
CA GLY A 298 -3.08 -12.16 23.25
C GLY A 298 -3.45 -11.32 24.47
N GLU A 299 -4.39 -10.38 24.33
CA GLU A 299 -4.84 -9.50 25.42
C GLU A 299 -5.43 -10.27 26.62
N ASN A 300 -5.99 -11.45 26.37
CA ASN A 300 -6.53 -12.35 27.39
C ASN A 300 -5.46 -13.20 28.11
N GLY A 301 -4.19 -13.07 27.72
CA GLY A 301 -3.08 -13.87 28.24
C GLY A 301 -2.93 -15.25 27.57
N GLU A 302 -3.76 -15.60 26.59
CA GLU A 302 -3.59 -16.82 25.81
C GLU A 302 -2.40 -16.69 24.87
N THR A 303 -1.63 -17.77 24.71
CA THR A 303 -0.47 -17.78 23.82
C THR A 303 -0.88 -18.44 22.51
N HIS A 304 -0.87 -17.65 21.43
CA HIS A 304 -1.11 -18.12 20.08
C HIS A 304 0.22 -18.36 19.37
N ARG A 305 0.34 -19.52 18.75
CA ARG A 305 1.49 -19.87 17.92
C ARG A 305 1.19 -19.53 16.46
N VAL A 306 2.07 -18.75 15.85
CA VAL A 306 2.04 -18.44 14.42
C VAL A 306 3.26 -19.09 13.76
N ASP A 307 3.01 -19.94 12.76
CA ASP A 307 4.04 -20.66 12.00
C ASP A 307 4.08 -20.10 10.57
N PHE A 308 5.18 -19.47 10.21
CA PHE A 308 5.47 -18.94 8.88
C PHE A 308 6.50 -19.83 8.20
N ASN A 309 6.22 -20.30 6.99
CA ASN A 309 7.18 -21.04 6.18
C ASN A 309 7.28 -20.36 4.82
N GLY A 310 8.50 -20.27 4.29
CA GLY A 310 8.75 -19.74 2.95
C GLY A 310 9.69 -20.63 2.17
N GLY A 311 9.48 -20.69 0.86
CA GLY A 311 10.39 -21.31 -0.09
C GLY A 311 11.61 -20.41 -0.37
N ALA A 312 12.03 -20.39 -1.64
CA ALA A 312 13.20 -19.62 -2.02
C ALA A 312 12.98 -18.11 -1.83
N ALA A 313 13.97 -17.45 -1.27
CA ALA A 313 14.04 -16.00 -1.21
C ALA A 313 15.33 -15.55 -1.86
N THR A 314 15.28 -14.50 -2.69
CA THR A 314 16.45 -13.98 -3.42
C THR A 314 16.43 -12.46 -3.42
N VAL A 315 17.61 -11.86 -3.23
CA VAL A 315 17.86 -10.42 -3.25
C VAL A 315 19.00 -10.19 -4.24
N ARG A 316 18.80 -9.37 -5.27
CA ARG A 316 19.75 -9.11 -6.34
C ARG A 316 20.12 -7.64 -6.43
N GLY A 317 21.39 -7.39 -6.63
CA GLY A 317 21.91 -6.04 -6.88
C GLY A 317 21.73 -5.07 -5.73
N LEU A 318 21.80 -5.55 -4.48
CA LEU A 318 21.79 -4.69 -3.31
C LEU A 318 23.05 -3.80 -3.32
N ASP A 319 22.88 -2.49 -3.29
CA ASP A 319 23.97 -1.51 -3.30
C ASP A 319 23.77 -0.51 -2.16
N ILE A 320 24.75 -0.41 -1.26
CA ILE A 320 24.69 0.52 -0.13
C ILE A 320 25.19 1.92 -0.47
N ALA A 321 25.81 2.13 -1.64
CA ALA A 321 26.35 3.43 -2.03
C ALA A 321 25.29 4.55 -2.02
N PRO A 322 24.06 4.36 -2.52
CA PRO A 322 23.03 5.39 -2.42
C PRO A 322 22.66 5.74 -0.98
N PHE A 323 22.66 4.77 -0.06
CA PHE A 323 22.44 5.05 1.36
C PHE A 323 23.58 5.88 1.97
N ALA A 324 24.83 5.58 1.61
CA ALA A 324 25.98 6.39 2.03
C ALA A 324 25.88 7.84 1.53
N MET A 325 25.35 8.07 0.32
CA MET A 325 25.10 9.41 -0.22
C MET A 325 24.04 10.18 0.59
N LEU A 326 22.95 9.53 0.99
CA LEU A 326 21.93 10.15 1.86
C LEU A 326 22.49 10.63 3.20
N LEU A 327 23.50 9.94 3.74
CA LEU A 327 24.20 10.34 4.97
C LEU A 327 25.22 11.48 4.74
N GLY A 328 25.34 12.01 3.52
CA GLY A 328 26.34 13.01 3.14
C GLY A 328 27.71 12.41 2.82
N GLY A 329 27.74 11.17 2.32
CA GLY A 329 28.92 10.55 1.72
C GLY A 329 29.32 11.18 0.38
N PRO A 330 30.38 10.68 -0.27
CA PRO A 330 30.79 11.16 -1.59
C PRO A 330 29.71 10.88 -2.64
N ASP A 331 29.47 11.86 -3.52
CA ASP A 331 28.53 11.70 -4.63
C ASP A 331 29.07 10.74 -5.69
N GLU A 332 28.25 9.77 -6.10
CA GLU A 332 28.57 8.74 -7.09
C GLU A 332 27.53 8.73 -8.20
N PRO A 333 27.66 9.64 -9.19
CA PRO A 333 26.64 9.80 -10.21
C PRO A 333 26.42 8.50 -10.99
N GLY A 334 25.15 8.07 -11.04
CA GLY A 334 24.72 6.85 -11.71
C GLY A 334 24.54 5.63 -10.80
N ARG A 335 24.94 5.69 -9.52
CA ARG A 335 24.64 4.66 -8.52
C ARG A 335 23.45 5.07 -7.67
N THR A 336 22.27 5.04 -8.26
CA THR A 336 21.02 5.44 -7.58
C THR A 336 20.19 4.25 -7.12
N THR A 337 20.39 3.08 -7.69
CA THR A 337 19.63 1.87 -7.37
C THR A 337 20.16 1.25 -6.09
N LEU A 338 19.28 1.13 -5.09
CA LEU A 338 19.55 0.48 -3.81
C LEU A 338 19.39 -1.04 -3.93
N LEU A 339 18.40 -1.48 -4.70
CA LEU A 339 18.06 -2.89 -4.85
C LEU A 339 17.43 -3.11 -6.23
N ASP A 340 18.05 -3.99 -7.02
CA ASP A 340 17.57 -4.31 -8.38
C ASP A 340 16.30 -5.17 -8.29
N ARG A 341 16.32 -6.25 -7.49
CA ARG A 341 15.16 -7.14 -7.31
C ARG A 341 15.21 -7.93 -6.00
N GLU A 342 14.08 -8.06 -5.32
CA GLU A 342 13.83 -9.01 -4.23
C GLU A 342 12.64 -9.88 -4.60
N GLU A 343 12.73 -11.20 -4.36
CA GLU A 343 11.69 -12.16 -4.68
C GLU A 343 11.60 -13.22 -3.59
N LEU A 344 10.40 -13.45 -3.05
CA LEU A 344 10.08 -14.47 -2.07
C LEU A 344 9.01 -15.40 -2.68
N LEU A 345 9.20 -16.71 -2.57
CA LEU A 345 8.32 -17.73 -3.14
C LEU A 345 7.70 -18.62 -2.06
N ASP A 346 6.52 -19.17 -2.37
CA ASP A 346 5.85 -20.23 -1.61
C ASP A 346 5.71 -19.91 -0.11
N LEU A 347 5.20 -18.73 0.22
CA LEU A 347 4.95 -18.33 1.60
C LEU A 347 3.68 -19.00 2.11
N THR A 348 3.73 -19.55 3.31
CA THR A 348 2.57 -20.09 4.01
C THR A 348 2.59 -19.60 5.45
N PHE A 349 1.41 -19.33 6.00
CA PHE A 349 1.24 -18.96 7.38
C PHE A 349 0.11 -19.77 8.00
N SER A 350 0.24 -20.13 9.27
CA SER A 350 -0.82 -20.80 10.01
C SER A 350 -0.85 -20.33 11.45
N SER A 351 -2.07 -20.14 11.95
CA SER A 351 -2.40 -19.88 13.35
C SER A 351 -3.59 -20.76 13.75
N GLU A 352 -4.02 -20.67 15.00
CA GLU A 352 -5.23 -21.36 15.45
C GLU A 352 -6.44 -20.90 14.60
N GLY A 353 -7.15 -21.85 13.99
CA GLY A 353 -8.34 -21.60 13.16
C GLY A 353 -8.10 -20.95 11.78
N THR A 354 -6.87 -20.57 11.42
CA THR A 354 -6.59 -19.88 10.14
C THR A 354 -5.30 -20.36 9.48
N LYS A 355 -5.35 -20.60 8.17
CA LYS A 355 -4.19 -20.87 7.32
C LYS A 355 -4.23 -19.98 6.09
N GLY A 356 -3.08 -19.65 5.54
CA GLY A 356 -3.00 -18.96 4.27
C GLY A 356 -1.69 -19.16 3.55
N SER A 357 -1.64 -18.66 2.32
CA SER A 357 -0.48 -18.73 1.44
C SER A 357 -0.33 -17.47 0.60
N ILE A 358 0.89 -17.23 0.13
CA ILE A 358 1.21 -16.26 -0.92
C ILE A 358 2.19 -16.96 -1.85
N ASP A 359 1.82 -17.12 -3.13
CA ASP A 359 2.66 -17.82 -4.11
C ASP A 359 4.00 -17.09 -4.35
N SER A 360 3.95 -15.75 -4.46
CA SER A 360 5.16 -14.94 -4.56
C SER A 360 4.96 -13.49 -4.13
N ILE A 361 6.04 -12.88 -3.62
CA ILE A 361 6.18 -11.43 -3.45
C ILE A 361 7.43 -11.00 -4.21
N MET A 362 7.31 -9.97 -5.04
CA MET A 362 8.40 -9.43 -5.84
C MET A 362 8.48 -7.92 -5.65
N LEU A 363 9.69 -7.40 -5.51
CA LEU A 363 10.02 -5.98 -5.48
C LEU A 363 11.14 -5.73 -6.48
N GLU A 364 11.01 -4.72 -7.35
CA GLU A 364 11.98 -4.41 -8.41
C GLU A 364 12.28 -2.90 -8.45
N ASP A 365 13.54 -2.58 -8.76
CA ASP A 365 14.07 -1.23 -9.01
C ASP A 365 13.82 -0.23 -7.87
N LEU A 366 14.17 -0.58 -6.63
CA LEU A 366 14.18 0.38 -5.53
C LEU A 366 15.40 1.31 -5.69
N SER A 367 15.15 2.60 -5.90
CA SER A 367 16.19 3.58 -6.24
C SER A 367 15.95 4.94 -5.58
N LEU A 368 16.98 5.80 -5.63
CA LEU A 368 16.90 7.22 -5.26
C LEU A 368 16.77 8.11 -6.49
N LEU A 369 15.82 9.03 -6.47
CA LEU A 369 15.62 10.09 -7.45
C LEU A 369 16.54 11.29 -7.20
N ASP A 370 16.94 11.49 -5.94
CA ASP A 370 17.87 12.50 -5.48
C ASP A 370 18.86 11.88 -4.47
N THR A 371 20.15 11.97 -4.77
CA THR A 371 21.25 11.47 -3.94
C THR A 371 21.80 12.53 -2.97
N SER A 372 21.21 13.73 -2.93
CA SER A 372 21.57 14.75 -1.96
C SER A 372 21.39 14.24 -0.52
N LYS A 373 22.04 14.90 0.43
CA LYS A 373 21.92 14.57 1.86
C LYS A 373 20.44 14.61 2.29
N ALA A 374 19.99 13.57 2.99
CA ALA A 374 18.63 13.48 3.50
C ALA A 374 18.35 14.59 4.54
N ASN A 375 17.14 15.15 4.51
CA ASN A 375 16.73 16.19 5.45
C ASN A 375 16.71 15.65 6.89
N LEU A 376 16.32 14.39 7.09
CA LEU A 376 16.32 13.72 8.39
C LEU A 376 17.72 13.65 9.02
N VAL A 377 18.77 13.61 8.21
CA VAL A 377 20.16 13.62 8.70
C VAL A 377 20.53 14.99 9.25
N GLU A 378 19.92 16.06 8.76
CA GLU A 378 20.06 17.40 9.35
C GLU A 378 19.29 17.53 10.65
N ILE A 379 18.06 17.00 10.70
CA ILE A 379 17.24 16.93 11.92
C ILE A 379 17.98 16.17 13.02
N ALA A 380 18.55 14.99 12.71
CA ALA A 380 19.33 14.21 13.66
C ALA A 380 20.55 15.00 14.19
N SER A 381 21.29 15.67 13.31
CA SER A 381 22.45 16.48 13.72
C SER A 381 22.08 17.69 14.59
N ARG A 382 20.89 18.28 14.40
CA ARG A 382 20.36 19.34 15.25
C ARG A 382 19.93 18.79 16.62
N ALA A 383 19.25 17.64 16.63
CA ALA A 383 18.86 16.95 17.86
C ALA A 383 20.07 16.62 18.75
N GLU A 384 21.15 16.09 18.16
CA GLU A 384 22.40 15.78 18.87
C GLU A 384 23.04 17.03 19.51
N LYS A 385 22.83 18.22 18.95
CA LYS A 385 23.31 19.50 19.49
C LYS A 385 22.38 20.07 20.57
N GLY A 386 21.28 19.39 20.90
CA GLY A 386 20.27 19.87 21.82
C GLY A 386 19.44 21.04 21.28
N GLU A 387 19.36 21.19 19.95
CA GLU A 387 18.45 22.16 19.35
C GLU A 387 17.00 21.66 19.47
N GLU A 388 16.08 22.57 19.78
CA GLU A 388 14.65 22.27 19.82
C GLU A 388 14.15 22.00 18.40
N LEU A 389 13.49 20.86 18.20
CA LEU A 389 12.90 20.45 16.93
C LEU A 389 11.38 20.58 17.02
N SER A 390 10.79 21.27 16.04
CA SER A 390 9.33 21.28 15.90
C SER A 390 8.84 19.99 15.25
N GLU A 391 7.61 19.58 15.56
CA GLU A 391 6.95 18.47 14.87
C GLU A 391 6.82 18.74 13.36
N ASP A 392 6.61 20.01 13.00
CA ASP A 392 6.52 20.46 11.60
C ASP A 392 7.84 20.27 10.83
N ASP A 393 8.98 20.55 11.45
CA ASP A 393 10.31 20.36 10.85
C ASP A 393 10.53 18.87 10.56
N ILE A 394 10.17 18.00 11.51
CA ILE A 394 10.32 16.54 11.39
C ILE A 394 9.37 16.02 10.31
N GLY A 395 8.08 16.39 10.37
CA GLY A 395 7.07 15.96 9.40
C GLY A 395 7.42 16.39 7.97
N THR A 396 7.91 17.62 7.80
CA THR A 396 8.38 18.13 6.50
C THR A 396 9.59 17.35 6.00
N ALA A 397 10.58 17.10 6.87
CA ALA A 397 11.77 16.32 6.50
C ALA A 397 11.42 14.89 6.06
N VAL A 398 10.53 14.20 6.78
CA VAL A 398 10.04 12.87 6.43
C VAL A 398 9.37 12.89 5.05
N LEU A 399 8.44 13.81 4.82
CA LEU A 399 7.73 13.91 3.53
C LEU A 399 8.67 14.18 2.36
N LEU A 400 9.65 15.07 2.55
CA LEU A 400 10.64 15.39 1.53
C LEU A 400 11.55 14.19 1.24
N ASP A 401 11.99 13.47 2.26
CA ASP A 401 12.90 12.34 2.10
C ASP A 401 12.20 11.10 1.51
N LEU A 402 10.94 10.84 1.88
CA LEU A 402 10.13 9.79 1.24
C LEU A 402 9.94 10.06 -0.26
N GLY A 403 9.78 11.32 -0.65
CA GLY A 403 9.67 11.72 -2.06
C GLY A 403 10.93 11.47 -2.90
N ARG A 404 12.08 11.17 -2.26
CA ARG A 404 13.33 10.84 -2.95
C ARG A 404 13.42 9.39 -3.39
N PHE A 405 12.61 8.51 -2.82
CA PHE A 405 12.62 7.10 -3.22
C PHE A 405 11.74 6.88 -4.44
N SER A 406 12.15 5.95 -5.27
CA SER A 406 11.31 5.37 -6.31
C SER A 406 11.31 3.86 -6.22
N LEU A 407 10.17 3.26 -6.49
CA LEU A 407 9.98 1.83 -6.60
C LEU A 407 9.41 1.52 -7.99
N GLY A 408 10.16 0.77 -8.79
CA GLY A 408 9.74 0.41 -10.15
C GLY A 408 8.53 -0.51 -10.15
N ARG A 409 8.54 -1.56 -9.33
CA ARG A 409 7.43 -2.51 -9.22
C ARG A 409 7.41 -3.22 -7.88
N MET A 410 6.24 -3.40 -7.29
CA MET A 410 5.97 -4.38 -6.24
C MET A 410 4.76 -5.21 -6.66
N GLU A 411 4.87 -6.52 -6.51
CA GLU A 411 3.84 -7.47 -6.92
C GLU A 411 3.69 -8.56 -5.87
N MET A 412 2.46 -8.92 -5.57
CA MET A 412 2.13 -10.07 -4.72
C MET A 412 1.14 -10.95 -5.47
N ASN A 413 1.44 -12.23 -5.63
CA ASN A 413 0.60 -13.18 -6.37
C ASN A 413 0.07 -14.28 -5.45
N GLY A 414 -1.15 -14.73 -5.74
CA GLY A 414 -1.74 -15.93 -5.13
C GLY A 414 -1.92 -15.85 -3.62
N LEU A 415 -2.36 -14.70 -3.09
CA LEU A 415 -2.71 -14.61 -1.67
C LEU A 415 -4.00 -15.41 -1.44
N SER A 416 -3.96 -16.35 -0.50
CA SER A 416 -5.13 -17.10 -0.06
C SER A 416 -5.17 -17.18 1.47
N ALA A 417 -6.37 -17.14 2.03
CA ALA A 417 -6.62 -17.37 3.45
C ALA A 417 -7.89 -18.22 3.59
N ASP A 418 -7.82 -19.23 4.45
CA ASP A 418 -8.94 -20.09 4.84
C ASP A 418 -8.99 -20.10 6.36
N GLY A 419 -10.10 -19.59 6.90
CA GLY A 419 -10.39 -19.54 8.32
C GLY A 419 -11.75 -20.14 8.65
N GLU A 420 -12.10 -20.15 9.93
CA GLU A 420 -13.39 -20.63 10.41
C GLU A 420 -14.56 -19.76 9.90
N GLU A 421 -14.37 -18.44 9.84
CA GLU A 421 -15.40 -17.48 9.41
C GLU A 421 -15.55 -17.37 7.88
N GLY A 422 -14.60 -17.88 7.10
CA GLY A 422 -14.63 -17.70 5.65
C GLY A 422 -13.34 -18.05 4.93
N ASN A 423 -13.35 -17.85 3.62
CA ASN A 423 -12.16 -17.88 2.80
C ASN A 423 -12.00 -16.55 2.04
N ALA A 424 -10.76 -16.19 1.76
CA ALA A 424 -10.41 -15.06 0.94
C ALA A 424 -9.30 -15.46 -0.04
N GLN A 425 -9.40 -14.99 -1.27
CA GLN A 425 -8.39 -15.18 -2.31
C GLN A 425 -8.15 -13.86 -3.03
N LEU A 426 -6.90 -13.62 -3.39
CA LEU A 426 -6.46 -12.50 -4.19
C LEU A 426 -5.43 -13.01 -5.19
N ARG A 427 -5.78 -13.00 -6.48
CA ARG A 427 -4.91 -13.49 -7.55
C ARG A 427 -3.64 -12.64 -7.67
N ARG A 428 -3.76 -11.31 -7.66
CA ARG A 428 -2.61 -10.41 -7.76
C ARG A 428 -2.87 -9.04 -7.13
N PHE A 429 -1.86 -8.51 -6.45
CA PHE A 429 -1.72 -7.10 -6.12
C PHE A 429 -0.52 -6.55 -6.89
N LEU A 430 -0.67 -5.40 -7.53
CA LEU A 430 0.40 -4.76 -8.31
C LEU A 430 0.50 -3.27 -7.96
N LEU A 431 1.71 -2.83 -7.69
CA LEU A 431 2.11 -1.44 -7.54
C LEU A 431 3.26 -1.19 -8.52
N LYS A 432 3.16 -0.16 -9.37
CA LYS A 432 4.18 0.11 -10.39
C LYS A 432 4.49 1.60 -10.52
N GLY A 433 5.77 1.91 -10.60
CA GLY A 433 6.30 3.25 -10.84
C GLY A 433 5.95 4.23 -9.72
N LEU A 434 6.09 3.81 -8.46
CA LEU A 434 5.90 4.68 -7.30
C LEU A 434 7.10 5.62 -7.17
N SER A 435 6.85 6.90 -6.94
CA SER A 435 7.85 7.95 -6.76
C SER A 435 7.27 9.12 -5.97
N GLY A 436 8.10 10.08 -5.57
CA GLY A 436 7.61 11.36 -5.03
C GLY A 436 6.73 12.17 -5.97
N SER A 437 6.72 11.86 -7.27
CA SER A 437 5.88 12.55 -8.27
C SER A 437 4.52 11.89 -8.49
N GLY A 438 4.34 10.65 -8.04
CA GLY A 438 3.15 9.87 -8.34
C GLY A 438 3.40 8.37 -8.45
N LEU A 439 2.38 7.69 -8.96
CA LEU A 439 2.31 6.26 -9.19
C LEU A 439 1.77 5.98 -10.60
N ALA A 440 2.39 5.03 -11.31
CA ALA A 440 1.93 4.64 -12.65
C ALA A 440 0.69 3.73 -12.58
N GLU A 441 0.66 2.76 -11.67
CA GLU A 441 -0.43 1.78 -11.50
C GLU A 441 -0.48 1.25 -10.06
N LEU A 442 -1.68 1.20 -9.49
CA LEU A 442 -2.06 0.41 -8.30
C LEU A 442 -3.23 -0.44 -8.73
N SER A 443 -3.13 -1.76 -8.68
CA SER A 443 -4.23 -2.64 -9.04
C SER A 443 -4.32 -3.90 -8.18
N ILE A 444 -5.54 -4.42 -8.12
CA ILE A 444 -5.94 -5.65 -7.44
C ILE A 444 -6.68 -6.49 -8.48
N ASP A 445 -6.27 -7.74 -8.66
CA ASP A 445 -6.89 -8.69 -9.59
C ASP A 445 -7.41 -9.92 -8.85
N GLY A 446 -8.62 -10.36 -9.20
CA GLY A 446 -9.22 -11.61 -8.75
C GLY A 446 -9.39 -11.70 -7.24
N LEU A 447 -9.97 -10.65 -6.62
CA LEU A 447 -10.37 -10.68 -5.23
C LEU A 447 -11.66 -11.50 -5.08
N GLN A 448 -11.64 -12.49 -4.20
CA GLN A 448 -12.79 -13.30 -3.84
C GLN A 448 -12.86 -13.39 -2.31
N VAL A 449 -14.00 -13.06 -1.74
CA VAL A 449 -14.26 -13.22 -0.30
C VAL A 449 -15.56 -13.98 -0.16
N GLN A 450 -15.52 -15.10 0.56
CA GLN A 450 -16.72 -15.88 0.88
C GLN A 450 -16.78 -16.05 2.39
N ALA A 451 -17.81 -15.47 3.00
CA ALA A 451 -18.13 -15.77 4.38
C ALA A 451 -18.68 -17.20 4.45
N LYS A 452 -18.13 -18.02 5.34
CA LYS A 452 -18.82 -19.22 5.80
C LYS A 452 -19.89 -18.66 6.72
N ASP A 453 -21.13 -18.65 6.28
CA ASP A 453 -22.25 -18.23 7.13
C ASP A 453 -22.07 -18.93 8.46
N GLY A 454 -21.81 -18.13 9.51
CA GLY A 454 -21.57 -18.64 10.84
C GLY A 454 -22.69 -19.60 11.11
N THR A 455 -22.37 -20.88 11.25
CA THR A 455 -23.35 -21.85 11.72
C THR A 455 -23.74 -21.33 13.09
N THR A 456 -24.84 -20.59 13.17
CA THR A 456 -25.60 -20.45 14.41
C THR A 456 -25.74 -21.88 14.87
N GLU A 457 -25.04 -22.23 15.95
CA GLU A 457 -24.99 -23.59 16.49
C GLU A 457 -26.36 -24.21 16.29
N ALA A 458 -26.43 -25.23 15.42
CA ALA A 458 -27.70 -25.88 15.15
C ALA A 458 -28.25 -26.28 16.52
N PRO A 459 -29.44 -25.80 16.95
CA PRO A 459 -29.99 -26.17 18.23
C PRO A 459 -29.97 -27.69 18.29
N GLU A 460 -29.31 -28.27 19.30
CA GLU A 460 -29.07 -29.71 19.43
C GLU A 460 -30.39 -30.47 19.25
N THR A 461 -30.69 -30.84 18.01
CA THR A 461 -31.90 -31.56 17.64
C THR A 461 -31.45 -32.99 17.42
N ASN A 462 -31.85 -33.83 18.37
CA ASN A 462 -31.52 -35.24 18.41
C ASN A 462 -31.97 -35.95 17.12
N GLY A 463 -31.01 -36.24 16.22
CA GLY A 463 -31.05 -37.45 15.39
C GLY A 463 -31.63 -37.36 13.98
N GLY A 464 -31.24 -36.37 13.16
CA GLY A 464 -31.50 -36.38 11.72
C GLY A 464 -30.32 -35.86 10.90
N ASP A 465 -29.87 -36.64 9.92
CA ASP A 465 -28.80 -36.32 8.97
C ASP A 465 -29.23 -35.17 8.00
N ALA A 466 -29.33 -33.94 8.49
CA ALA A 466 -29.58 -32.78 7.65
C ALA A 466 -28.27 -32.33 6.97
N GLU A 467 -28.20 -32.42 5.65
CA GLU A 467 -27.12 -31.82 4.85
C GLU A 467 -27.17 -30.29 5.05
N ALA A 468 -26.14 -29.74 5.70
CA ALA A 468 -26.00 -28.30 5.88
C ALA A 468 -25.79 -27.61 4.52
N THR A 469 -26.84 -27.02 3.98
CA THR A 469 -26.78 -26.14 2.81
C THR A 469 -26.18 -24.80 3.23
N SER A 470 -24.86 -24.64 3.12
CA SER A 470 -24.16 -23.41 3.51
C SER A 470 -24.58 -22.23 2.64
N SER A 471 -25.19 -21.22 3.25
CA SER A 471 -25.71 -20.02 2.59
C SER A 471 -24.69 -18.91 2.40
N ALA A 472 -23.42 -19.23 2.09
CA ALA A 472 -22.32 -18.26 1.95
C ALA A 472 -22.68 -16.94 1.22
N THR A 473 -22.51 -15.82 1.92
CA THR A 473 -22.46 -14.45 1.36
C THR A 473 -21.07 -14.21 0.77
N GLY A 474 -20.95 -13.49 -0.34
CA GLY A 474 -19.64 -13.30 -0.97
C GLY A 474 -19.51 -12.11 -1.90
N VAL A 475 -18.26 -11.68 -2.07
CA VAL A 475 -17.84 -10.63 -2.99
C VAL A 475 -16.82 -11.20 -3.96
N PHE A 476 -17.04 -11.01 -5.26
CA PHE A 476 -16.10 -11.30 -6.32
C PHE A 476 -15.75 -10.01 -7.06
N LEU A 477 -14.48 -9.84 -7.40
CA LEU A 477 -13.97 -8.70 -8.14
C LEU A 477 -12.81 -9.16 -9.04
N ASP A 478 -12.98 -9.12 -10.37
CA ASP A 478 -11.91 -9.55 -11.29
C ASP A 478 -10.76 -8.55 -11.37
N HIS A 479 -11.05 -7.24 -11.40
CA HIS A 479 -10.02 -6.21 -11.44
C HIS A 479 -10.49 -4.86 -10.88
N ALA A 480 -9.67 -4.24 -10.04
CA ALA A 480 -9.78 -2.85 -9.64
C ALA A 480 -8.42 -2.17 -9.79
N GLY A 481 -8.39 -0.92 -10.28
CA GLY A 481 -7.13 -0.23 -10.45
C GLY A 481 -7.20 1.29 -10.56
N LEU A 482 -6.12 1.93 -10.13
CA LEU A 482 -5.82 3.34 -10.29
C LEU A 482 -4.57 3.47 -11.17
N PHE A 483 -4.62 4.31 -12.21
CA PHE A 483 -3.49 4.50 -13.11
C PHE A 483 -3.16 5.98 -13.28
N ARG A 484 -1.87 6.26 -13.44
CA ARG A 484 -1.32 7.60 -13.66
C ARG A 484 -1.78 8.55 -12.55
N VAL A 485 -1.56 8.15 -11.29
CA VAL A 485 -1.81 8.99 -10.12
C VAL A 485 -0.63 9.95 -9.99
N GLY A 486 -0.88 11.25 -10.06
CA GLY A 486 0.13 12.29 -9.82
C GLY A 486 -0.03 12.82 -8.41
N PHE A 487 1.02 12.72 -7.60
CA PHE A 487 0.98 13.25 -6.23
C PHE A 487 1.16 14.78 -6.23
N PRO A 488 0.57 15.47 -5.24
CA PRO A 488 0.94 16.86 -4.98
C PRO A 488 2.39 16.95 -4.54
N SER A 489 3.03 18.10 -4.75
CA SER A 489 4.37 18.31 -4.22
C SER A 489 4.34 18.35 -2.69
N ALA A 490 5.41 17.88 -2.04
CA ALA A 490 5.56 18.00 -0.60
C ALA A 490 5.41 19.45 -0.11
N ALA A 491 5.87 20.43 -0.89
CA ALA A 491 5.67 21.86 -0.59
C ALA A 491 4.20 22.28 -0.57
N ALA A 492 3.38 21.77 -1.49
CA ALA A 492 1.94 22.05 -1.51
C ALA A 492 1.23 21.44 -0.29
N LEU A 493 1.62 20.24 0.11
CA LEU A 493 1.11 19.59 1.33
C LEU A 493 1.54 20.32 2.60
N ALA A 494 2.82 20.71 2.70
CA ALA A 494 3.34 21.44 3.84
C ALA A 494 2.62 22.78 4.04
N VAL A 495 2.32 23.49 2.94
CA VAL A 495 1.55 24.74 2.99
C VAL A 495 0.15 24.53 3.58
N LEU A 496 -0.52 23.40 3.33
CA LEU A 496 -1.81 23.09 3.94
C LEU A 496 -1.72 22.85 5.45
N GLY A 497 -0.61 22.29 5.94
CA GLY A 497 -0.39 22.10 7.38
C GLY A 497 -0.06 23.39 8.13
N GLN A 498 0.42 24.43 7.43
CA GLN A 498 0.90 25.67 8.04
C GLN A 498 -0.14 26.81 8.08
N VAL A 499 -1.32 26.62 7.47
CA VAL A 499 -2.35 27.66 7.38
C VAL A 499 -3.66 27.16 7.97
N ASP A 500 -4.27 27.96 8.85
CA ASP A 500 -5.55 27.62 9.49
C ASP A 500 -6.69 27.52 8.46
N GLU A 501 -6.70 28.42 7.47
CA GLU A 501 -7.71 28.48 6.41
C GLU A 501 -7.02 28.52 5.03
N PRO A 502 -6.80 27.34 4.40
CA PRO A 502 -6.17 27.30 3.10
C PRO A 502 -7.06 27.93 2.03
N THR A 503 -6.46 28.73 1.16
CA THR A 503 -7.14 29.31 0.00
C THR A 503 -7.54 28.20 -1.00
N PRO A 504 -8.57 28.41 -1.84
CA PRO A 504 -8.93 27.46 -2.89
C PRO A 504 -7.76 27.08 -3.82
N SER A 505 -6.82 28.00 -4.06
CA SER A 505 -5.61 27.72 -4.84
C SER A 505 -4.68 26.74 -4.14
N GLN A 506 -4.44 26.92 -2.83
CA GLN A 506 -3.58 26.02 -2.05
C GLN A 506 -4.18 24.62 -1.95
N ILE A 507 -5.50 24.52 -1.76
CA ILE A 507 -6.21 23.24 -1.77
C ILE A 507 -6.03 22.57 -3.13
N ARG A 508 -6.21 23.30 -4.23
CA ARG A 508 -6.07 22.77 -5.59
C ARG A 508 -4.65 22.30 -5.89
N ASP A 509 -3.63 23.03 -5.46
CA ASP A 509 -2.23 22.66 -5.69
C ASP A 509 -1.83 21.38 -4.92
N ALA A 510 -2.56 21.09 -3.83
CA ALA A 510 -2.45 19.88 -3.04
C ALA A 510 -3.36 18.73 -3.53
N LEU A 511 -4.19 18.93 -4.55
CA LEU A 511 -5.00 17.85 -5.11
C LEU A 511 -4.13 16.90 -5.93
N PRO A 512 -4.23 15.57 -5.70
CA PRO A 512 -3.65 14.60 -6.60
C PRO A 512 -4.43 14.58 -7.93
N THR A 513 -3.76 14.19 -9.01
CA THR A 513 -4.42 13.89 -10.28
C THR A 513 -4.58 12.39 -10.45
N VAL A 514 -5.70 11.91 -10.96
CA VAL A 514 -5.90 10.48 -11.24
C VAL A 514 -6.23 10.30 -12.71
N GLY A 515 -5.36 9.68 -13.49
CA GLY A 515 -5.57 9.56 -14.94
C GLY A 515 -6.57 8.47 -15.35
N LYS A 516 -6.72 7.40 -14.57
CA LYS A 516 -7.74 6.36 -14.80
C LYS A 516 -8.10 5.67 -13.50
N MET A 517 -9.38 5.38 -13.31
CA MET A 517 -9.91 4.45 -12.31
C MET A 517 -10.73 3.39 -13.05
N ILE A 518 -10.62 2.13 -12.63
CA ILE A 518 -11.38 1.03 -13.21
C ILE A 518 -11.80 0.05 -12.12
N LEU A 519 -12.99 -0.51 -12.29
CA LEU A 519 -13.57 -1.60 -11.53
C LEU A 519 -14.26 -2.53 -12.53
N SER A 520 -13.96 -3.82 -12.56
CA SER A 520 -14.57 -4.75 -13.52
C SER A 520 -14.94 -6.08 -12.92
N ALA A 521 -16.07 -6.62 -13.40
CA ALA A 521 -16.72 -7.84 -12.95
C ALA A 521 -16.81 -7.90 -11.42
N LEU A 522 -17.46 -6.88 -10.84
CA LEU A 522 -17.85 -6.90 -9.43
C LEU A 522 -19.16 -7.69 -9.30
N GLU A 523 -19.17 -8.68 -8.42
CA GLU A 523 -20.38 -9.40 -8.02
C GLU A 523 -20.49 -9.37 -6.50
N VAL A 524 -21.66 -8.99 -5.99
CA VAL A 524 -21.96 -8.98 -4.56
C VAL A 524 -23.20 -9.83 -4.35
N THR A 525 -23.03 -10.97 -3.69
CA THR A 525 -24.16 -11.84 -3.31
C THR A 525 -24.61 -11.46 -1.92
N VAL A 526 -25.88 -11.07 -1.79
CA VAL A 526 -26.52 -10.70 -0.53
C VAL A 526 -27.70 -11.64 -0.23
N PRO A 527 -28.02 -11.87 1.06
CA PRO A 527 -29.29 -12.48 1.45
C PRO A 527 -30.46 -11.63 0.95
N ASP A 528 -31.57 -12.26 0.57
CA ASP A 528 -32.76 -11.51 0.18
C ASP A 528 -33.31 -10.69 1.35
N GLY A 529 -33.52 -9.39 1.11
CA GLY A 529 -33.89 -8.40 2.13
C GLY A 529 -35.35 -8.47 2.60
N THR A 530 -36.13 -9.49 2.23
CA THR A 530 -37.58 -9.57 2.52
C THR A 530 -37.91 -9.97 3.98
N ALA A 531 -36.95 -9.88 4.89
CA ALA A 531 -37.14 -10.13 6.32
C ALA A 531 -37.83 -8.98 7.08
N ASP A 532 -38.76 -8.26 6.45
CA ASP A 532 -39.72 -7.43 7.18
C ASP A 532 -40.78 -8.37 7.78
N GLY A 533 -40.50 -8.84 8.99
CA GLY A 533 -41.15 -9.97 9.61
C GLY A 533 -42.62 -9.74 9.95
N ASP A 534 -43.51 -10.56 9.39
CA ASP A 534 -44.72 -11.05 10.10
C ASP A 534 -45.44 -12.22 9.40
N THR A 535 -44.75 -13.06 8.62
CA THR A 535 -45.39 -14.28 8.09
C THR A 535 -44.85 -15.48 8.82
N GLY A 536 -45.60 -15.93 9.83
CA GLY A 536 -45.36 -17.15 10.63
C GLY A 536 -45.41 -18.47 9.84
N SER A 537 -44.80 -18.51 8.67
CA SER A 537 -44.51 -19.71 7.91
C SER A 537 -43.28 -20.36 8.52
N SER A 538 -43.49 -21.36 9.38
CA SER A 538 -42.44 -22.22 9.94
C SER A 538 -41.89 -23.21 8.90
N GLY A 539 -41.74 -22.76 7.65
CA GLY A 539 -41.24 -23.54 6.53
C GLY A 539 -39.77 -23.28 6.34
N GLU A 540 -39.00 -24.36 6.35
CA GLU A 540 -37.56 -24.51 6.17
C GLU A 540 -37.09 -24.13 4.74
N ASP A 541 -37.63 -23.04 4.18
CA ASP A 541 -37.25 -22.57 2.85
C ASP A 541 -35.97 -21.74 2.99
N ALA A 542 -34.87 -22.28 2.46
CA ALA A 542 -33.57 -21.64 2.41
C ALA A 542 -33.71 -20.18 1.94
N ALA A 543 -33.13 -19.24 2.70
CA ALA A 543 -33.15 -17.82 2.36
C ALA A 543 -32.67 -17.65 0.91
N ALA A 544 -33.58 -17.19 0.04
CA ALA A 544 -33.26 -16.89 -1.33
C ALA A 544 -32.15 -15.81 -1.36
N LYS A 545 -31.31 -15.86 -2.39
CA LYS A 545 -30.13 -15.01 -2.53
C LYS A 545 -30.21 -14.23 -3.82
N SER A 546 -29.72 -13.00 -3.75
CA SER A 546 -29.65 -12.08 -4.88
C SER A 546 -28.20 -11.67 -5.11
N THR A 547 -27.78 -11.63 -6.38
CA THR A 547 -26.45 -11.13 -6.76
C THR A 547 -26.58 -9.81 -7.51
N ILE A 548 -25.98 -8.75 -6.97
CA ILE A 548 -25.77 -7.49 -7.67
C ILE A 548 -24.50 -7.64 -8.51
N ARG A 549 -24.56 -7.30 -9.80
CA ARG A 549 -23.43 -7.43 -10.74
C ARG A 549 -23.08 -6.08 -11.36
N LEU A 550 -21.81 -5.87 -11.65
CA LEU A 550 -21.29 -4.74 -12.43
C LEU A 550 -20.18 -5.24 -13.33
N ASN A 551 -20.36 -5.14 -14.65
CA ASN A 551 -19.35 -5.57 -15.62
C ASN A 551 -18.15 -4.61 -15.65
N LEU A 552 -18.41 -3.31 -15.71
CA LEU A 552 -17.36 -2.29 -15.76
C LEU A 552 -17.84 -0.96 -15.16
N ALA A 553 -17.04 -0.36 -14.28
CA ALA A 553 -17.05 1.07 -14.02
C ALA A 553 -15.67 1.65 -14.33
N GLU A 554 -15.58 2.57 -15.29
CA GLU A 554 -14.33 3.20 -15.70
C GLU A 554 -14.45 4.72 -15.67
N LEU A 555 -13.47 5.39 -15.06
CA LEU A 555 -13.26 6.82 -15.17
C LEU A 555 -11.91 7.07 -15.83
N LEU A 556 -11.87 7.77 -16.96
CA LEU A 556 -10.65 8.26 -17.58
C LEU A 556 -10.57 9.77 -17.44
N GLN A 557 -9.40 10.27 -17.06
CA GLN A 557 -9.13 11.71 -16.99
C GLN A 557 -7.79 12.04 -17.66
N GLY A 558 -7.67 13.26 -18.19
CA GLY A 558 -6.41 13.70 -18.78
C GLY A 558 -6.43 15.15 -19.26
N GLY A 559 -5.27 15.59 -19.76
CA GLY A 559 -5.10 16.98 -20.22
C GLY A 559 -5.26 17.98 -19.07
N PHE A 560 -4.69 17.69 -17.90
CA PHE A 560 -4.88 18.52 -16.73
C PHE A 560 -4.37 19.96 -16.94
N THR A 561 -5.18 20.94 -16.55
CA THR A 561 -4.79 22.35 -16.39
C THR A 561 -4.99 22.69 -14.93
N ASP A 562 -3.94 23.11 -14.23
CA ASP A 562 -3.96 23.36 -12.78
C ASP A 562 -4.61 22.21 -11.99
N LYS A 563 -4.19 20.97 -12.29
CA LYS A 563 -4.69 19.71 -11.66
C LYS A 563 -6.14 19.35 -11.96
N ILE A 564 -6.83 20.13 -12.80
CA ILE A 564 -8.23 19.88 -13.19
C ILE A 564 -8.27 19.27 -14.60
N PRO A 565 -8.94 18.12 -14.79
CA PRO A 565 -8.94 17.44 -16.08
C PRO A 565 -9.74 18.24 -17.12
N THR A 566 -9.14 18.44 -18.30
CA THR A 566 -9.85 19.03 -19.45
C THR A 566 -10.48 17.96 -20.34
N ARG A 567 -10.18 16.69 -20.09
CA ARG A 567 -10.80 15.53 -20.74
C ARG A 567 -11.20 14.53 -19.67
N SER A 568 -12.46 14.14 -19.67
CA SER A 568 -13.02 13.17 -18.72
C SER A 568 -13.97 12.24 -19.47
N SER A 569 -13.88 10.94 -19.23
CA SER A 569 -14.93 9.99 -19.64
C SER A 569 -15.29 9.08 -18.49
N PHE A 570 -16.56 8.76 -18.36
CA PHE A 570 -17.09 7.87 -17.35
C PHE A 570 -17.98 6.82 -18.03
N VAL A 571 -17.82 5.56 -17.65
CA VAL A 571 -18.58 4.43 -18.18
C VAL A 571 -19.02 3.56 -17.01
N ILE A 572 -20.30 3.21 -16.97
CA ILE A 572 -20.88 2.11 -16.19
C ILE A 572 -21.50 1.15 -17.21
N ASP A 573 -21.08 -0.10 -17.20
CA ASP A 573 -21.57 -1.15 -18.08
C ASP A 573 -22.05 -2.35 -17.25
N GLY A 574 -23.23 -2.85 -17.58
CA GLY A 574 -23.86 -4.03 -17.01
C GLY A 574 -24.08 -3.97 -15.50
N LEU A 575 -24.52 -2.83 -14.95
CA LEU A 575 -24.96 -2.79 -13.55
C LEU A 575 -26.32 -3.50 -13.46
N SER A 576 -26.33 -4.76 -13.00
CA SER A 576 -27.55 -5.55 -12.77
C SER A 576 -27.91 -5.59 -11.29
N ILE A 577 -29.13 -5.18 -10.97
CA ILE A 577 -29.70 -5.21 -9.62
C ILE A 577 -30.98 -6.06 -9.66
N PRO A 578 -31.06 -7.16 -8.91
CA PRO A 578 -32.28 -7.96 -8.81
C PRO A 578 -33.46 -7.12 -8.30
N ALA A 579 -34.64 -7.30 -8.88
CA ALA A 579 -35.83 -6.53 -8.51
C ALA A 579 -36.21 -6.72 -7.03
N SER A 580 -35.92 -7.90 -6.46
CA SER A 580 -36.06 -8.22 -5.04
C SER A 580 -35.26 -7.31 -4.10
N GLN A 581 -34.22 -6.63 -4.61
CA GLN A 581 -33.37 -5.70 -3.84
C GLN A 581 -33.82 -4.24 -4.00
N ILE A 582 -34.84 -3.95 -4.81
CA ILE A 582 -35.38 -2.61 -5.00
C ILE A 582 -36.40 -2.32 -3.88
N THR A 583 -36.06 -1.40 -2.99
CA THR A 583 -36.89 -1.09 -1.81
C THR A 583 -38.03 -0.10 -2.10
N ASP A 584 -38.02 0.57 -3.25
CA ASP A 584 -39.09 1.50 -3.62
C ASP A 584 -40.34 0.71 -4.09
N PRO A 585 -41.49 0.78 -3.39
CA PRO A 585 -42.65 -0.03 -3.71
C PRO A 585 -43.28 0.31 -5.07
N GLY A 586 -43.16 1.57 -5.51
CA GLY A 586 -43.70 2.02 -6.79
C GLY A 586 -42.92 1.42 -7.95
N LEU A 587 -41.59 1.51 -7.89
CA LEU A 587 -40.70 0.92 -8.87
C LEU A 587 -40.76 -0.60 -8.84
N SER A 588 -40.73 -1.23 -7.66
CA SER A 588 -40.84 -2.69 -7.53
C SER A 588 -42.12 -3.21 -8.18
N LYS A 589 -43.27 -2.58 -7.91
CA LYS A 589 -44.53 -2.96 -8.56
C LYS A 589 -44.45 -2.85 -10.09
N ILE A 590 -43.89 -1.75 -10.60
CA ILE A 590 -43.71 -1.57 -12.05
C ILE A 590 -42.82 -2.67 -12.63
N LEU A 591 -41.71 -3.02 -11.97
CA LEU A 591 -40.83 -4.09 -12.41
C LEU A 591 -41.53 -5.45 -12.41
N ASP A 592 -42.32 -5.74 -11.38
CA ASP A 592 -43.13 -6.96 -11.27
C ASP A 592 -44.18 -7.04 -12.38
N ASP A 593 -44.92 -5.96 -12.63
CA ASP A 593 -45.96 -5.87 -13.66
C ASP A 593 -45.37 -6.06 -15.08
N LEU A 594 -44.10 -5.68 -15.27
CA LEU A 594 -43.34 -5.85 -16.51
C LEU A 594 -42.63 -7.22 -16.62
N GLY A 595 -42.64 -8.05 -15.58
CA GLY A 595 -41.90 -9.31 -15.53
C GLY A 595 -40.38 -9.12 -15.59
N ILE A 596 -39.88 -7.98 -15.10
CA ILE A 596 -38.45 -7.66 -15.05
C ILE A 596 -37.88 -8.17 -13.74
N GLU A 597 -37.17 -9.29 -13.79
CA GLU A 597 -36.54 -9.90 -12.62
C GLU A 597 -35.23 -9.19 -12.21
N GLU A 598 -34.53 -8.58 -13.17
CA GLU A 598 -33.26 -7.88 -12.96
C GLU A 598 -33.27 -6.54 -13.71
N LEU A 599 -32.90 -5.47 -13.01
CA LEU A 599 -32.71 -4.13 -13.56
C LEU A 599 -31.27 -3.96 -14.04
N GLU A 600 -31.05 -3.96 -15.36
CA GLU A 600 -29.72 -3.72 -15.94
C GLU A 600 -29.56 -2.28 -16.46
N PHE A 601 -28.58 -1.56 -15.92
CA PHE A 601 -28.29 -0.16 -16.16
C PHE A 601 -26.91 0.04 -16.80
N ASN A 602 -26.88 0.85 -17.86
CA ASN A 602 -25.69 1.26 -18.59
C ASN A 602 -25.63 2.79 -18.66
N GLN A 603 -24.46 3.36 -18.38
CA GLN A 603 -24.21 4.79 -18.48
C GLN A 603 -22.87 5.05 -19.17
N SER A 604 -22.83 6.05 -20.05
CA SER A 604 -21.55 6.60 -20.50
C SER A 604 -21.61 8.12 -20.58
N PHE A 605 -20.46 8.76 -20.48
CA PHE A 605 -20.29 10.20 -20.57
C PHE A 605 -18.87 10.50 -21.02
N ALA A 606 -18.67 11.46 -21.92
CA ALA A 606 -17.35 11.95 -22.29
C ALA A 606 -17.38 13.47 -22.53
N ALA A 607 -16.55 14.21 -21.78
CA ALA A 607 -16.35 15.64 -21.95
C ALA A 607 -14.89 15.94 -22.34
N SER A 608 -14.68 16.90 -23.23
CA SER A 608 -13.35 17.33 -23.64
C SER A 608 -13.32 18.83 -23.93
N TRP A 609 -12.29 19.54 -23.47
CA TRP A 609 -12.06 20.95 -23.77
C TRP A 609 -10.74 21.14 -24.52
N ASN A 610 -10.77 21.96 -25.57
CA ASN A 610 -9.60 22.28 -26.40
C ASN A 610 -9.08 23.70 -26.07
N PRO A 611 -7.85 23.85 -25.54
CA PRO A 611 -7.31 25.16 -25.18
C PRO A 611 -7.04 26.08 -26.37
N VAL A 612 -6.92 25.53 -27.59
CA VAL A 612 -6.60 26.31 -28.79
C VAL A 612 -7.87 26.89 -29.42
N THR A 613 -8.95 26.11 -29.46
CA THR A 613 -10.21 26.54 -30.08
C THR A 613 -11.24 27.05 -29.07
N GLU A 614 -10.98 26.88 -27.77
CA GLU A 614 -11.91 27.15 -26.67
C GLU A 614 -13.23 26.39 -26.80
N ASP A 615 -13.17 25.19 -27.39
CA ASP A 615 -14.33 24.34 -27.59
C ASP A 615 -14.45 23.33 -26.47
N LEU A 616 -15.63 23.25 -25.86
CA LEU A 616 -16.05 22.21 -24.94
C LEU A 616 -17.03 21.28 -25.65
N SER A 617 -16.62 20.03 -25.82
CA SER A 617 -17.46 18.96 -26.37
C SER A 617 -17.98 18.07 -25.24
N LEU A 618 -19.28 17.89 -25.17
CA LEU A 618 -19.95 16.81 -24.46
C LEU A 618 -20.41 15.79 -25.49
N SER A 619 -19.90 14.57 -25.39
CA SER A 619 -20.18 13.47 -26.30
C SER A 619 -20.61 12.25 -25.51
N ASN A 620 -21.43 11.41 -26.12
CA ASN A 620 -21.79 10.10 -25.59
C ASN A 620 -22.36 10.14 -24.16
N LEU A 621 -23.05 11.21 -23.74
CA LEU A 621 -23.84 11.14 -22.50
C LEU A 621 -25.02 10.22 -22.77
N THR A 622 -24.89 8.95 -22.40
CA THR A 622 -25.87 7.91 -22.68
C THR A 622 -26.33 7.31 -21.36
N VAL A 623 -27.63 7.13 -21.22
CA VAL A 623 -28.24 6.35 -20.14
C VAL A 623 -29.14 5.32 -20.81
N GLU A 624 -28.95 4.05 -20.47
CA GLU A 624 -29.66 2.93 -21.05
C GLU A 624 -30.10 1.99 -19.93
N LEU A 625 -31.37 1.66 -19.96
CA LEU A 625 -31.96 0.66 -19.09
C LEU A 625 -32.40 -0.50 -19.99
N ARG A 626 -31.94 -1.72 -19.72
CA ARG A 626 -32.28 -2.90 -20.54
C ARG A 626 -33.78 -3.15 -20.48
N GLY A 627 -34.42 -3.26 -21.64
CA GLY A 627 -35.89 -3.26 -21.78
C GLY A 627 -36.55 -1.90 -21.51
N GLY A 628 -35.84 -0.99 -20.82
CA GLY A 628 -36.27 0.36 -20.41
C GLY A 628 -36.10 1.48 -21.42
N GLY A 629 -35.26 1.28 -22.44
CA GLY A 629 -34.91 2.30 -23.42
C GLY A 629 -33.59 3.01 -23.12
N LYS A 630 -33.24 3.94 -24.00
CA LYS A 630 -31.94 4.61 -24.09
C LYS A 630 -32.12 6.07 -24.45
N ALA A 631 -31.52 6.94 -23.66
CA ALA A 631 -31.40 8.36 -23.92
C ALA A 631 -29.94 8.72 -24.17
N SER A 632 -29.66 9.56 -25.17
CA SER A 632 -28.31 10.04 -25.47
C SER A 632 -28.29 11.53 -25.78
N LEU A 633 -27.29 12.23 -25.26
CA LEU A 633 -27.05 13.66 -25.43
C LEU A 633 -25.63 13.90 -25.96
N SER A 634 -25.50 14.81 -26.92
CA SER A 634 -24.23 15.41 -27.35
C SER A 634 -24.41 16.91 -27.51
N LEU A 635 -23.41 17.69 -27.09
CA LEU A 635 -23.44 19.16 -27.09
C LEU A 635 -22.03 19.69 -27.38
N GLU A 636 -21.92 20.68 -28.25
CA GLU A 636 -20.67 21.38 -28.52
C GLU A 636 -20.84 22.87 -28.24
N LEU A 637 -20.04 23.37 -27.30
CA LEU A 637 -19.97 24.78 -26.94
C LEU A 637 -18.62 25.34 -27.38
N GLY A 638 -18.61 26.55 -27.93
CA GLY A 638 -17.39 27.30 -28.23
C GLY A 638 -17.21 28.50 -27.31
N LYS A 639 -16.02 29.11 -27.36
CA LYS A 639 -15.63 30.27 -26.53
C LYS A 639 -15.73 30.00 -25.02
N ILE A 640 -15.40 28.79 -24.60
CA ILE A 640 -15.31 28.42 -23.19
C ILE A 640 -13.91 28.78 -22.68
N PRO A 641 -13.76 29.82 -21.84
CA PRO A 641 -12.45 30.22 -21.35
C PRO A 641 -11.90 29.21 -20.33
N ALA A 642 -10.56 29.12 -20.24
CA ALA A 642 -9.86 28.22 -19.30
C ALA A 642 -10.26 28.44 -17.82
N MET A 643 -10.71 29.66 -17.50
CA MET A 643 -11.13 30.03 -16.14
C MET A 643 -12.28 29.19 -15.58
N ILE A 644 -13.08 28.51 -16.42
CA ILE A 644 -14.12 27.59 -15.92
C ILE A 644 -13.53 26.42 -15.13
N PHE A 645 -12.27 26.04 -15.45
CA PHE A 645 -11.54 25.01 -14.74
C PHE A 645 -10.81 25.62 -13.54
N THR A 646 -10.10 26.73 -13.71
CA THR A 646 -9.26 27.29 -12.64
C THR A 646 -10.03 28.04 -11.56
N SER A 647 -11.25 28.51 -11.87
CA SER A 647 -12.10 29.35 -11.01
C SER A 647 -13.59 28.97 -11.16
N PRO A 648 -14.02 27.83 -10.57
CA PRO A 648 -15.40 27.32 -10.71
C PRO A 648 -16.48 28.31 -10.27
N GLU A 649 -16.17 29.19 -9.33
CA GLU A 649 -17.06 30.27 -8.88
C GLU A 649 -17.41 31.27 -10.00
N LEU A 650 -16.58 31.36 -11.05
CA LEU A 650 -16.82 32.17 -12.23
C LEU A 650 -17.41 31.37 -13.40
N ALA A 651 -17.73 30.08 -13.21
CA ALA A 651 -18.25 29.22 -14.26
C ALA A 651 -19.54 29.77 -14.88
N GLN A 652 -20.43 30.37 -14.08
CA GLN A 652 -21.67 30.99 -14.60
C GLN A 652 -21.36 32.17 -15.55
N VAL A 653 -20.37 32.99 -15.22
CA VAL A 653 -19.94 34.12 -16.06
C VAL A 653 -19.28 33.60 -17.33
N ALA A 654 -18.43 32.57 -17.21
CA ALA A 654 -17.80 31.92 -18.36
C ALA A 654 -18.85 31.31 -19.31
N LEU A 655 -19.84 30.59 -18.79
CA LEU A 655 -20.92 29.98 -19.57
C LEU A 655 -21.84 31.02 -20.21
N ALA A 656 -22.02 32.20 -19.62
CA ALA A 656 -22.79 33.28 -20.26
C ALA A 656 -22.15 33.78 -21.57
N GLY A 657 -20.81 33.71 -21.68
CA GLY A 657 -20.06 34.05 -22.89
C GLY A 657 -19.96 32.93 -23.93
N ALA A 658 -20.40 31.72 -23.57
CA ALA A 658 -20.34 30.55 -24.43
C ALA A 658 -21.23 30.71 -25.68
N VAL A 659 -20.88 29.99 -26.74
CA VAL A 659 -21.71 29.85 -27.94
C VAL A 659 -22.09 28.39 -28.17
N ILE A 660 -23.34 28.11 -28.50
CA ILE A 660 -23.78 26.78 -28.93
C ILE A 660 -23.40 26.60 -30.40
N LYS A 661 -22.61 25.57 -30.69
CA LYS A 661 -22.21 25.18 -32.04
C LYS A 661 -23.11 24.07 -32.59
N SER A 662 -23.35 23.04 -31.79
CA SER A 662 -24.18 21.90 -32.16
C SER A 662 -24.75 21.20 -30.92
N GLY A 663 -25.84 20.47 -31.08
CA GLY A 663 -26.42 19.64 -30.04
C GLY A 663 -27.32 18.56 -30.61
N ARG A 664 -27.45 17.43 -29.91
CA ARG A 664 -28.36 16.35 -30.27
C ARG A 664 -28.83 15.63 -29.01
N LEU A 665 -30.14 15.54 -28.84
CA LEU A 665 -30.82 14.64 -27.92
C LEU A 665 -31.44 13.51 -28.75
N ARG A 666 -31.32 12.26 -28.31
CA ARG A 666 -31.92 11.09 -28.96
C ARG A 666 -32.46 10.14 -27.89
N ILE A 667 -33.70 9.71 -28.05
CA ILE A 667 -34.41 8.79 -27.18
C ILE A 667 -34.88 7.61 -28.04
N THR A 668 -34.64 6.39 -27.59
CA THR A 668 -35.07 5.13 -28.23
C THR A 668 -35.58 4.20 -27.13
N GLY A 669 -36.59 3.37 -27.34
CA GLY A 669 -37.02 2.44 -26.29
C GLY A 669 -38.41 1.88 -26.48
N GLU A 670 -38.51 0.84 -27.31
CA GLU A 670 -39.79 0.29 -27.74
C GLU A 670 -40.57 -0.39 -26.59
N GLU A 671 -39.88 -1.24 -25.83
CA GLU A 671 -40.50 -2.22 -24.92
C GLU A 671 -41.13 -1.55 -23.68
N LEU A 672 -40.36 -0.76 -22.92
CA LEU A 672 -40.88 -0.10 -21.71
C LEU A 672 -41.97 0.92 -22.01
N VAL A 673 -41.80 1.74 -23.06
CA VAL A 673 -42.81 2.75 -23.40
C VAL A 673 -44.13 2.08 -23.76
N SER A 674 -44.08 1.02 -24.57
CA SER A 674 -45.27 0.24 -24.93
C SER A 674 -45.91 -0.42 -23.71
N ALA A 675 -45.10 -1.01 -22.83
CA ALA A 675 -45.62 -1.71 -21.66
C ALA A 675 -46.22 -0.75 -20.62
N LEU A 676 -45.58 0.40 -20.36
CA LEU A 676 -46.10 1.45 -19.49
C LEU A 676 -47.41 2.03 -20.02
N LEU A 677 -47.50 2.26 -21.34
CA LEU A 677 -48.73 2.74 -21.97
C LEU A 677 -49.86 1.70 -21.86
N SER A 678 -49.56 0.42 -22.09
CA SER A 678 -50.53 -0.67 -21.96
C SER A 678 -51.04 -0.81 -20.51
N ASP A 679 -50.15 -0.77 -19.52
CA ASP A 679 -50.53 -0.88 -18.11
C ASP A 679 -51.39 0.32 -17.67
N GLN A 680 -50.95 1.54 -17.98
CA GLN A 680 -51.73 2.73 -17.65
C GLN A 680 -53.06 2.81 -18.41
N ALA A 681 -53.11 2.30 -19.66
CA ALA A 681 -54.34 2.20 -20.45
C ALA A 681 -55.35 1.30 -19.74
N GLN A 682 -54.88 0.17 -19.23
CA GLN A 682 -55.68 -0.77 -18.47
C GLN A 682 -56.18 -0.17 -17.14
N GLU A 683 -55.30 0.52 -16.39
CA GLU A 683 -55.67 1.16 -15.12
C GLU A 683 -56.71 2.28 -15.31
N THR A 684 -56.56 3.08 -16.37
CA THR A 684 -57.39 4.26 -16.64
C THR A 684 -58.61 3.99 -17.52
N GLN A 685 -58.75 2.78 -18.08
CA GLN A 685 -59.77 2.39 -19.04
C GLN A 685 -59.76 3.26 -20.32
N LEU A 686 -58.59 3.74 -20.71
CA LEU A 686 -58.34 4.48 -21.94
C LEU A 686 -57.65 3.59 -22.97
N THR A 687 -57.72 3.93 -24.25
CA THR A 687 -56.85 3.27 -25.24
C THR A 687 -55.42 3.82 -25.14
N GLU A 688 -54.41 3.04 -25.53
CA GLU A 688 -53.02 3.50 -25.61
C GLU A 688 -52.89 4.77 -26.46
N GLU A 689 -53.63 4.85 -27.57
CA GLU A 689 -53.68 6.05 -28.43
C GLU A 689 -54.25 7.27 -27.69
N GLN A 690 -55.30 7.08 -26.88
CA GLN A 690 -55.87 8.16 -26.06
C GLN A 690 -54.90 8.62 -24.96
N LEU A 691 -54.13 7.72 -24.37
CA LEU A 691 -53.09 8.06 -23.40
C LEU A 691 -51.90 8.74 -24.05
N ALA A 692 -51.44 8.24 -25.20
CA ALA A 692 -50.38 8.86 -25.98
C ALA A 692 -50.75 10.30 -26.38
N ASP A 693 -52.00 10.50 -26.82
CA ASP A 693 -52.56 11.83 -27.05
C ASP A 693 -52.58 12.66 -25.76
N GLY A 694 -53.03 12.09 -24.64
CA GLY A 694 -53.04 12.75 -23.33
C GLY A 694 -51.64 13.22 -22.88
N PHE A 695 -50.62 12.38 -23.01
CA PHE A 695 -49.23 12.73 -22.71
C PHE A 695 -48.68 13.76 -23.69
N ALA A 696 -49.03 13.68 -24.97
CA ALA A 696 -48.65 14.68 -25.96
C ALA A 696 -49.29 16.05 -25.67
N GLU A 697 -50.54 16.09 -25.20
CA GLU A 697 -51.20 17.31 -24.73
C GLU A 697 -50.59 17.83 -23.42
N ALA A 698 -50.20 16.94 -22.51
CA ALA A 698 -49.48 17.31 -21.29
C ALA A 698 -48.13 17.96 -21.65
N LEU A 699 -47.35 17.33 -22.55
CA LEU A 699 -46.09 17.88 -23.06
C LEU A 699 -46.32 19.24 -23.75
N ARG A 700 -47.38 19.39 -24.54
CA ARG A 700 -47.77 20.68 -25.14
C ARG A 700 -47.94 21.77 -24.07
N GLY A 701 -48.54 21.43 -22.94
CA GLY A 701 -48.66 22.33 -21.79
C GLY A 701 -47.30 22.68 -21.17
N GLU A 702 -46.45 21.68 -20.94
CA GLU A 702 -45.13 21.84 -20.31
C GLU A 702 -44.14 22.65 -21.15
N ILE A 703 -44.14 22.49 -22.48
CA ILE A 703 -43.26 23.29 -23.36
C ILE A 703 -43.76 24.74 -23.54
N GLY A 704 -44.94 25.06 -23.01
CA GLY A 704 -45.47 26.41 -22.87
C GLY A 704 -45.47 27.21 -24.18
N PRO A 705 -44.82 28.39 -24.24
CA PRO A 705 -44.79 29.21 -25.46
C PRO A 705 -44.19 28.53 -26.69
N LEU A 706 -43.39 27.48 -26.53
CA LEU A 706 -42.81 26.73 -27.64
C LEU A 706 -43.87 25.92 -28.41
N ALA A 707 -44.99 25.58 -27.76
CA ALA A 707 -46.08 24.83 -28.38
C ALA A 707 -46.68 25.51 -29.61
N GLY A 708 -46.61 26.85 -29.69
CA GLY A 708 -47.12 27.62 -30.82
C GLY A 708 -46.13 27.81 -31.98
N THR A 709 -45.02 27.07 -31.97
CA THR A 709 -43.95 27.17 -32.99
C THR A 709 -43.94 25.94 -33.89
N ASN A 710 -43.35 26.05 -35.08
CA ASN A 710 -43.16 24.89 -35.97
C ASN A 710 -42.38 23.76 -35.26
N PHE A 711 -41.37 24.12 -34.48
CA PHE A 711 -40.62 23.15 -33.67
C PHE A 711 -41.50 22.47 -32.62
N GLY A 712 -42.37 23.21 -31.93
CA GLY A 712 -43.30 22.66 -30.95
C GLY A 712 -44.28 21.68 -31.59
N ASP A 713 -44.84 22.04 -32.74
CA ASP A 713 -45.71 21.15 -33.52
C ASP A 713 -44.98 19.86 -33.95
N ASP A 714 -43.75 20.00 -34.47
CA ASP A 714 -42.91 18.86 -34.86
C ASP A 714 -42.52 18.00 -33.65
N LEU A 715 -42.24 18.61 -32.49
CA LEU A 715 -41.91 17.91 -31.24
C LEU A 715 -43.10 17.12 -30.71
N ILE A 716 -44.28 17.74 -30.66
CA ILE A 716 -45.51 17.08 -30.17
C ILE A 716 -45.91 15.94 -31.13
N LYS A 717 -45.80 16.17 -32.44
CA LYS A 717 -46.06 15.14 -33.44
C LYS A 717 -45.05 13.99 -33.34
N GLY A 718 -43.76 14.31 -33.20
CA GLY A 718 -42.70 13.32 -33.05
C GLY A 718 -42.82 12.54 -31.75
N PHE A 719 -43.13 13.20 -30.64
CA PHE A 719 -43.36 12.57 -29.33
C PHE A 719 -44.59 11.67 -29.35
N ARG A 720 -45.70 12.12 -29.94
CA ARG A 720 -46.88 11.27 -30.15
C ARG A 720 -46.55 10.05 -31.01
N SER A 721 -45.84 10.25 -32.12
CA SER A 721 -45.40 9.15 -32.98
C SER A 721 -44.53 8.16 -32.23
N PHE A 722 -43.62 8.65 -31.37
CA PHE A 722 -42.78 7.83 -30.52
C PHE A 722 -43.61 7.05 -29.48
N LEU A 723 -44.60 7.67 -28.83
CA LEU A 723 -45.47 6.93 -27.90
C LEU A 723 -46.31 5.85 -28.59
N THR A 724 -46.71 6.05 -29.85
CA THR A 724 -47.51 5.06 -30.61
C THR A 724 -46.68 4.00 -31.35
N ASP A 725 -45.45 4.33 -31.72
CA ASP A 725 -44.49 3.48 -32.46
C ASP A 725 -43.07 3.81 -31.97
N PRO A 726 -42.65 3.27 -30.81
CA PRO A 726 -41.49 3.72 -30.04
C PRO A 726 -40.12 3.27 -30.60
N ASP A 727 -39.81 3.69 -31.83
CA ASP A 727 -38.49 3.50 -32.45
C ASP A 727 -37.48 4.57 -31.97
N GLU A 728 -37.60 5.81 -32.49
CA GLU A 728 -36.67 6.89 -32.19
C GLU A 728 -37.35 8.26 -32.17
N LEU A 729 -36.97 9.08 -31.18
CA LEU A 729 -37.21 10.52 -31.12
C LEU A 729 -35.88 11.26 -30.96
N SER A 730 -35.53 12.12 -31.93
CA SER A 730 -34.32 12.94 -31.85
C SER A 730 -34.60 14.43 -32.05
N VAL A 731 -33.95 15.25 -31.23
CA VAL A 731 -33.89 16.72 -31.36
C VAL A 731 -32.47 17.12 -31.72
N VAL A 732 -32.29 17.76 -32.87
CA VAL A 732 -30.97 18.18 -33.39
C VAL A 732 -30.89 19.70 -33.43
N LEU A 733 -29.85 20.27 -32.83
CA LEU A 733 -29.48 21.68 -32.87
C LEU A 733 -28.26 21.83 -33.78
N ALA A 734 -28.38 22.59 -34.87
CA ALA A 734 -27.29 22.77 -35.84
C ALA A 734 -27.33 24.18 -36.46
N PRO A 735 -27.14 25.23 -35.66
CA PRO A 735 -27.21 26.60 -36.15
C PRO A 735 -26.09 26.86 -37.18
N LYS A 736 -26.38 27.56 -38.28
CA LYS A 736 -25.36 27.92 -39.30
C LYS A 736 -24.23 28.78 -38.75
N THR A 737 -24.53 29.56 -37.70
CA THR A 737 -23.57 30.41 -36.99
C THR A 737 -23.69 30.12 -35.50
N PRO A 738 -22.58 29.96 -34.75
CA PRO A 738 -22.64 29.74 -33.32
C PRO A 738 -23.52 30.79 -32.60
N VAL A 739 -24.41 30.33 -31.71
CA VAL A 739 -25.41 31.16 -31.03
C VAL A 739 -24.99 31.41 -29.59
N GLY A 740 -24.94 32.66 -29.13
CA GLY A 740 -24.53 32.97 -27.76
C GLY A 740 -25.53 32.48 -26.70
N VAL A 741 -25.05 31.90 -25.59
CA VAL A 741 -25.92 31.50 -24.47
C VAL A 741 -26.66 32.70 -23.88
N ALA A 742 -25.99 33.85 -23.72
CA ALA A 742 -26.65 35.08 -23.30
C ALA A 742 -27.76 35.55 -24.25
N GLU A 743 -27.60 35.32 -25.57
CA GLU A 743 -28.65 35.60 -26.56
C GLU A 743 -29.87 34.70 -26.34
N LEU A 744 -29.64 33.40 -26.08
CA LEU A 744 -30.71 32.44 -25.79
C LEU A 744 -31.43 32.76 -24.49
N LEU A 745 -30.72 33.17 -23.43
CA LEU A 745 -31.31 33.61 -22.18
C LEU A 745 -32.17 34.87 -22.37
N ALA A 746 -31.71 35.82 -23.19
CA ALA A 746 -32.49 37.00 -23.54
C ALA A 746 -33.75 36.63 -24.34
N LEU A 747 -33.64 35.70 -25.30
CA LEU A 747 -34.78 35.17 -26.04
C LEU A 747 -35.74 34.41 -25.13
N ALA A 748 -35.27 33.63 -24.16
CA ALA A 748 -36.14 32.89 -23.24
C ALA A 748 -37.09 33.80 -22.46
N VAL A 749 -36.63 35.01 -22.12
CA VAL A 749 -37.45 36.02 -21.42
C VAL A 749 -38.32 36.82 -22.38
N THR A 750 -37.78 37.22 -23.53
CA THR A 750 -38.44 38.20 -24.42
C THR A 750 -39.27 37.58 -25.53
N ALA A 751 -38.86 36.43 -26.05
CA ALA A 751 -39.46 35.71 -27.16
C ALA A 751 -39.07 34.22 -27.12
N PRO A 752 -39.52 33.44 -26.11
CA PRO A 752 -39.13 32.03 -25.95
C PRO A 752 -39.43 31.19 -27.19
N SER A 753 -40.48 31.54 -27.94
CA SER A 753 -40.85 30.93 -29.21
C SER A 753 -39.82 31.10 -30.35
N ALA A 754 -38.90 32.07 -30.26
CA ALA A 754 -37.86 32.29 -31.26
C ALA A 754 -36.60 31.42 -31.05
N ILE A 755 -36.49 30.73 -29.91
CA ILE A 755 -35.31 29.91 -29.57
C ILE A 755 -35.08 28.77 -30.58
N PRO A 756 -36.10 27.94 -30.94
CA PRO A 756 -35.87 26.83 -31.85
C PRO A 756 -35.39 27.27 -33.24
N ASP A 757 -36.00 28.32 -33.79
CA ASP A 757 -35.61 28.90 -35.07
C ASP A 757 -34.17 29.41 -35.01
N ARG A 758 -33.78 30.05 -33.90
CA ARG A 758 -32.43 30.57 -33.71
C ARG A 758 -31.37 29.47 -33.65
N LEU A 759 -31.70 28.32 -33.06
CA LEU A 759 -30.84 27.15 -32.96
C LEU A 759 -30.91 26.23 -34.19
N GLU A 760 -31.77 26.54 -35.15
CA GLU A 760 -32.13 25.66 -36.27
C GLU A 760 -32.51 24.25 -35.76
N ALA A 761 -33.29 24.22 -34.68
CA ALA A 761 -33.71 23.00 -34.01
C ALA A 761 -34.65 22.17 -34.92
N LYS A 762 -34.38 20.87 -35.02
CA LYS A 762 -35.16 19.92 -35.84
C LYS A 762 -35.55 18.72 -35.01
N VAL A 763 -36.78 18.25 -35.20
CA VAL A 763 -37.27 16.99 -34.62
C VAL A 763 -37.26 15.94 -35.72
N ILE A 764 -36.71 14.77 -35.40
CA ILE A 764 -36.67 13.59 -36.25
C ILE A 764 -37.37 12.48 -35.49
N SER A 765 -38.34 11.81 -36.11
CA SER A 765 -39.07 10.69 -35.52
C SER A 765 -39.31 9.59 -36.56
N GLY A 766 -39.12 8.33 -36.15
CA GLY A 766 -39.51 7.13 -36.91
C GLY A 766 -38.36 6.27 -37.47
N ALA A 767 -38.72 5.06 -37.90
CA ALA A 767 -37.85 3.97 -38.38
C ALA A 767 -36.64 4.47 -39.20
N SER A 768 -35.44 4.41 -38.60
CA SER A 768 -34.18 4.53 -39.34
C SER A 768 -34.02 3.36 -40.31
N LYS A 769 -34.64 3.46 -41.49
CA LYS A 769 -34.50 2.50 -42.60
C LYS A 769 -33.19 2.63 -43.35
#